data_AF-A0A9N7N630-F1
#
_entry.id   AF-A0A9N7N630-F1
#
_cell.length_a   1.000
_cell.length_b   1.000
_cell.length_c   1.000
_cell.angle_alpha   90.00
_cell.angle_beta   90.00
_cell.angle_gamma   90.00
#
_symmetry.space_group_name_H-M   'P 1'
#
loop_
_entity.id
_entity.type
_entity.pdbx_description
1 polymer ?
#
loop_
_entity_poly.entity_id
_entity_poly.type
_entity_poly.pdbx_seq_one_letter_code
_entity_poly.pdbx_strand_id
1 'polypeptide(L)'
;MDSSATTTISLVGPPEIHRKSTPPAAVTATAPTTTGNPFMDLMVANFNKTAVPAPVPPMGFTENFSPTFLSSGNPCLDFFFHVVPDTPPEALAQCLKLAWEDDPLKALKLVCNLRGVRGTGKTDREGGYTAALWIHKNHPKTLACNVAPLAKFGYFKDLLEILFRLVEGPDARTEAKAAYRMEEAHYAYRVRDRLRKQVLVPLRKALELPEVYMSAKQWSTLPYNRVSSIAMKMYKQVFLEHDEQRFGEYLEKVHKGEAKIAAGALLPHEIVAGLEDGDNGQVAELQWRRMVDDLAKKGKMSNCIAICDVSGSMYGVPMEVSVALGVLVSELSEEPWKGKLITFSANPKIQDVVGSSLAEKTNFVRSMEWGMNTNFQNVFDLLLEVAVAGKLKPDEMIKRLLVFSDMEFDQASAYKSLDLPERAPKRRLWKQIWGWVGPQRVKQFLWLAAQDRLLTNGERHRRHLTDTSLCDLCKVQPETVLHALRDCTHSVQFWKAILPRSRWTEFFAVEHGPWLEANLTGTSNDLDDDWDCSFGVGVWRLHGGNSSGVLSTGLAFRRNIFRSTGGESFGWSSNHRLHSVGIPYLSSYLDSIGSNYQQGANFATGGATIVRPNETWFATGASPFPLEIQVEHYTQLKDRAPHLYNQSKDECVRYRLPNPDLDLFKALFTVDIGQNDVAFGIRTLSYQHQKEAIPTIVAQFISQIGVLYERGARTFWIHNTGPIGCLPVAIAKVQKPVPPGYLDEFGCVKIQNDVALLFNKVLKDEIVKLRANLSNASIVYVDVYAAKYELISTAKNQGFEDPFATCCGYHGIDYDVYCGNTGNVNGTKVFATSCPNPSEVISWDGVHYTEAANKWIADRIVNGSLSDPQVAVSRACHMQASVSPMKTQSNSD
;
A
#
# COMPACT_ATOMS: atom_id res chain seq x y z
N MET A 1 -54.33 -7.55 -0.31
CA MET A 1 -53.69 -7.80 0.99
C MET A 1 -52.45 -6.92 1.07
N ASP A 2 -52.43 -6.04 2.06
CA ASP A 2 -51.36 -5.07 2.31
C ASP A 2 -49.96 -5.70 2.25
N SER A 3 -49.01 -5.04 1.59
CA SER A 3 -47.59 -5.40 1.68
C SER A 3 -46.66 -4.19 1.56
N SER A 4 -46.89 -3.18 2.39
CA SER A 4 -45.84 -2.20 2.77
C SER A 4 -45.13 -2.61 4.06
N ALA A 5 -44.85 -3.90 4.23
CA ALA A 5 -43.95 -4.39 5.25
C ALA A 5 -42.80 -5.10 4.54
N THR A 6 -41.66 -4.43 4.43
CA THR A 6 -40.36 -5.09 4.24
C THR A 6 -40.21 -6.06 5.40
N THR A 7 -40.65 -7.32 5.22
CA THR A 7 -40.48 -8.35 6.25
C THR A 7 -38.99 -8.62 6.34
N THR A 8 -38.32 -7.96 7.29
CA THR A 8 -36.95 -8.26 7.71
C THR A 8 -36.86 -9.75 7.94
N ILE A 9 -36.04 -10.44 7.14
CA ILE A 9 -35.83 -11.87 7.28
C ILE A 9 -35.04 -12.06 8.58
N SER A 10 -35.72 -12.48 9.64
CA SER A 10 -35.08 -12.81 10.90
C SER A 10 -34.64 -14.27 10.84
N LEU A 11 -33.33 -14.49 10.94
CA LEU A 11 -32.78 -15.82 11.21
C LEU A 11 -32.83 -16.06 12.71
N VAL A 12 -33.32 -17.23 13.10
CA VAL A 12 -33.39 -17.66 14.50
C VAL A 12 -32.10 -18.41 14.80
N GLY A 13 -31.26 -17.88 15.69
CA GLY A 13 -30.06 -18.58 16.14
C GLY A 13 -30.39 -19.87 16.90
N PRO A 14 -29.37 -20.64 17.34
CA PRO A 14 -29.58 -21.84 18.15
C PRO A 14 -30.52 -21.60 19.34
N PRO A 15 -31.49 -22.49 19.61
CA PRO A 15 -32.47 -22.33 20.70
C PRO A 15 -31.87 -22.14 22.09
N GLU A 16 -30.62 -22.57 22.29
CA GLU A 16 -29.86 -22.49 23.55
C GLU A 16 -29.39 -21.06 23.89
N ILE A 17 -29.39 -20.13 22.93
CA ILE A 17 -28.93 -18.73 23.10
C ILE A 17 -30.03 -17.84 23.72
N HIS A 18 -31.29 -18.30 23.74
CA HIS A 18 -32.41 -17.58 24.36
C HIS A 18 -32.68 -18.03 25.81
N ARG A 19 -31.77 -17.71 26.75
CA ARG A 19 -32.18 -17.49 28.14
C ARG A 19 -32.61 -16.03 28.29
N LYS A 20 -33.85 -15.81 28.73
CA LYS A 20 -34.46 -14.48 28.95
C LYS A 20 -33.50 -13.59 29.77
N SER A 21 -32.99 -12.51 29.17
CA SER A 21 -32.33 -11.45 29.94
C SER A 21 -33.38 -10.56 30.59
N THR A 22 -33.27 -10.40 31.90
CA THR A 22 -33.95 -9.38 32.70
C THR A 22 -33.58 -7.99 32.18
N PRO A 23 -34.48 -6.98 32.19
CA PRO A 23 -34.14 -5.64 31.72
C PRO A 23 -33.08 -5.01 32.64
N PRO A 24 -32.02 -4.34 32.12
CA PRO A 24 -31.12 -3.58 32.96
C PRO A 24 -31.84 -2.34 33.53
N ALA A 25 -31.60 -2.06 34.81
CA ALA A 25 -32.05 -0.84 35.47
C ALA A 25 -31.54 0.41 34.73
N ALA A 26 -32.39 1.44 34.69
CA ALA A 26 -32.08 2.74 34.12
C ALA A 26 -30.85 3.35 34.80
N VAL A 27 -29.74 3.45 34.06
CA VAL A 27 -28.59 4.24 34.47
C VAL A 27 -28.75 5.61 33.83
N THR A 28 -29.00 6.62 34.66
CA THR A 28 -28.91 8.03 34.33
C THR A 28 -27.53 8.34 33.77
N ALA A 29 -27.47 8.70 32.49
CA ALA A 29 -26.27 9.17 31.84
C ALA A 29 -26.00 10.62 32.27
N THR A 30 -25.04 10.81 33.16
CA THR A 30 -24.28 12.07 33.24
C THR A 30 -23.26 12.07 32.11
N ALA A 31 -23.35 13.07 31.24
CA ALA A 31 -22.46 13.27 30.11
C ALA A 31 -21.00 13.53 30.55
N PRO A 32 -20.00 12.90 29.91
CA PRO A 32 -18.67 13.45 29.82
C PRO A 32 -18.55 14.25 28.51
N THR A 33 -18.19 15.51 28.65
CA THR A 33 -17.69 16.36 27.57
C THR A 33 -16.34 15.86 27.09
N THR A 34 -16.26 15.25 25.91
CA THR A 34 -15.02 15.10 25.13
C THR A 34 -15.29 15.21 23.63
N THR A 35 -14.53 16.09 22.98
CA THR A 35 -14.60 16.53 21.58
C THR A 35 -13.87 15.55 20.63
N GLY A 36 -14.34 14.30 20.54
CA GLY A 36 -13.76 13.26 19.66
C GLY A 36 -14.63 12.92 18.45
N ASN A 37 -14.00 12.67 17.29
CA ASN A 37 -14.67 12.22 16.08
C ASN A 37 -15.10 10.75 16.25
N PRO A 38 -16.41 10.40 16.15
CA PRO A 38 -16.91 9.05 16.36
C PRO A 38 -16.27 7.97 15.48
N PHE A 39 -15.75 8.36 14.31
CA PHE A 39 -15.01 7.47 13.40
C PHE A 39 -13.63 7.08 13.95
N MET A 40 -12.94 8.02 14.60
CA MET A 40 -11.62 7.78 15.20
C MET A 40 -11.75 6.90 16.44
N ASP A 41 -12.79 7.13 17.25
CA ASP A 41 -13.06 6.32 18.43
C ASP A 41 -13.40 4.87 18.06
N LEU A 42 -14.13 4.67 16.96
CA LEU A 42 -14.40 3.33 16.39
C LEU A 42 -13.15 2.66 15.82
N MET A 43 -12.24 3.41 15.20
CA MET A 43 -10.95 2.87 14.74
C MET A 43 -10.07 2.45 15.93
N VAL A 44 -9.96 3.28 16.97
CA VAL A 44 -9.14 2.99 18.17
C VAL A 44 -9.72 1.80 18.95
N ALA A 45 -11.04 1.71 19.07
CA ALA A 45 -11.70 0.57 19.72
C ALA A 45 -11.49 -0.76 18.97
N ASN A 46 -11.40 -0.73 17.64
CA ASN A 46 -11.10 -1.90 16.83
C ASN A 46 -9.59 -2.25 16.85
N PHE A 47 -8.71 -1.25 16.90
CA PHE A 47 -7.26 -1.42 16.98
C PHE A 47 -6.81 -2.07 18.30
N ASN A 48 -7.49 -1.75 19.41
CA ASN A 48 -7.15 -2.31 20.72
C ASN A 48 -7.68 -3.75 20.93
N LYS A 49 -8.57 -4.25 20.06
CA LYS A 49 -9.05 -5.64 20.11
C LYS A 49 -8.11 -6.64 19.42
N THR A 50 -7.13 -6.17 18.64
CA THR A 50 -6.17 -7.01 17.90
C THR A 50 -4.86 -7.30 18.65
N ALA A 51 -4.73 -6.89 19.91
CA ALA A 51 -3.50 -7.01 20.71
C ALA A 51 -3.28 -8.37 21.40
N VAL A 52 -3.57 -9.48 20.72
CA VAL A 52 -3.11 -10.82 21.12
C VAL A 52 -2.36 -11.42 19.93
N PRO A 53 -1.09 -11.85 20.07
CA PRO A 53 -0.32 -12.37 18.94
C PRO A 53 -0.90 -13.71 18.51
N ALA A 54 -1.63 -13.71 17.39
CA ALA A 54 -2.06 -14.94 16.73
C ALA A 54 -0.88 -15.57 15.96
N PRO A 55 -0.82 -16.90 15.83
CA PRO A 55 0.17 -17.58 15.01
C PRO A 55 0.16 -17.04 13.57
N VAL A 56 1.32 -17.01 12.90
CA VAL A 56 1.39 -16.67 11.47
C VAL A 56 0.46 -17.65 10.70
N PRO A 57 -0.58 -17.15 10.00
CA PRO A 57 -1.50 -18.04 9.31
C PRO A 57 -0.76 -18.83 8.25
N PRO A 58 -0.99 -20.15 8.15
CA PRO A 58 -0.31 -20.97 7.16
C PRO A 58 -0.64 -20.43 5.75
N MET A 59 0.36 -20.38 4.85
CA MET A 59 0.20 -19.87 3.48
C MET A 59 0.27 -20.99 2.45
N GLY A 60 -0.40 -20.79 1.32
CA GLY A 60 -0.40 -21.71 0.19
C GLY A 60 -0.50 -20.98 -1.14
N PHE A 61 -0.78 -21.71 -2.20
CA PHE A 61 -0.82 -21.18 -3.57
C PHE A 61 -2.23 -21.29 -4.15
N THR A 62 -2.67 -20.24 -4.86
CA THR A 62 -3.85 -20.29 -5.73
C THR A 62 -3.62 -21.20 -6.94
N GLU A 63 -4.67 -21.52 -7.71
CA GLU A 63 -4.59 -22.30 -8.96
C GLU A 63 -3.66 -21.66 -10.01
N ASN A 64 -3.48 -20.33 -9.95
CA ASN A 64 -2.52 -19.57 -10.77
C ASN A 64 -1.16 -19.35 -10.06
N PHE A 65 -0.85 -20.15 -9.04
CA PHE A 65 0.41 -20.16 -8.29
C PHE A 65 0.80 -18.87 -7.57
N SER A 66 -0.13 -17.92 -7.39
CA SER A 66 0.09 -16.76 -6.51
C SER A 66 -0.01 -17.16 -5.03
N PRO A 67 0.89 -16.65 -4.15
CA PRO A 67 0.83 -16.91 -2.72
C PRO A 67 -0.39 -16.23 -2.09
N THR A 68 -1.11 -16.97 -1.26
CA THR A 68 -2.26 -16.50 -0.48
C THR A 68 -2.23 -17.13 0.91
N PHE A 69 -2.80 -16.45 1.91
CA PHE A 69 -3.04 -17.08 3.21
C PHE A 69 -4.04 -18.23 3.03
N LEU A 70 -3.75 -19.40 3.63
CA LEU A 70 -4.68 -20.55 3.68
C LEU A 70 -5.86 -20.30 4.61
N SER A 71 -5.75 -19.29 5.46
CA SER A 71 -6.77 -18.87 6.41
C SER A 71 -6.58 -17.39 6.73
N SER A 72 -7.68 -16.67 6.84
CA SER A 72 -7.77 -15.29 7.32
C SER A 72 -7.70 -15.17 8.85
N GLY A 73 -7.63 -16.29 9.57
CA GLY A 73 -7.69 -16.34 11.04
C GLY A 73 -9.10 -16.13 11.61
N ASN A 74 -10.11 -15.89 10.77
CA ASN A 74 -11.50 -15.82 11.16
C ASN A 74 -12.29 -16.98 10.51
N PRO A 75 -12.78 -17.96 11.29
CA PRO A 75 -13.47 -19.13 10.74
C PRO A 75 -14.69 -18.83 9.86
N CYS A 76 -15.45 -17.77 10.18
CA CYS A 76 -16.57 -17.32 9.37
C CYS A 76 -16.11 -16.74 8.03
N LEU A 77 -15.02 -15.96 8.02
CA LEU A 77 -14.45 -15.38 6.82
C LEU A 77 -13.77 -16.44 5.95
N ASP A 78 -13.13 -17.43 6.57
CA ASP A 78 -12.55 -18.59 5.91
C ASP A 78 -13.64 -19.44 5.23
N PHE A 79 -14.74 -19.69 5.92
CA PHE A 79 -15.91 -20.31 5.30
C PHE A 79 -16.43 -19.48 4.12
N PHE A 80 -16.45 -18.15 4.25
CA PHE A 80 -16.87 -17.26 3.17
C PHE A 80 -15.89 -17.23 1.98
N PHE A 81 -14.59 -17.43 2.14
CA PHE A 81 -13.65 -17.41 1.00
C PHE A 81 -13.35 -18.79 0.44
N HIS A 82 -13.16 -19.80 1.29
CA HIS A 82 -12.70 -21.13 0.87
C HIS A 82 -13.83 -22.05 0.42
N VAL A 83 -15.07 -21.84 0.88
CA VAL A 83 -16.22 -22.64 0.41
C VAL A 83 -16.77 -22.03 -0.88
N VAL A 84 -16.30 -22.55 -2.00
CA VAL A 84 -16.69 -22.20 -3.38
C VAL A 84 -17.37 -23.39 -4.06
N PRO A 85 -18.03 -23.21 -5.23
CA PRO A 85 -18.51 -24.35 -6.01
C PRO A 85 -17.40 -25.40 -6.19
N ASP A 86 -17.78 -26.67 -6.10
CA ASP A 86 -16.88 -27.86 -6.15
C ASP A 86 -16.00 -28.13 -4.92
N THR A 87 -16.18 -27.39 -3.81
CA THR A 87 -15.54 -27.73 -2.52
C THR A 87 -16.00 -29.12 -2.05
N PRO A 88 -15.09 -30.05 -1.68
CA PRO A 88 -15.44 -31.37 -1.16
C PRO A 88 -16.36 -31.29 0.07
N PRO A 89 -17.40 -32.16 0.19
CA PRO A 89 -18.36 -32.12 1.29
C PRO A 89 -17.73 -32.16 2.68
N GLU A 90 -16.64 -32.91 2.84
CA GLU A 90 -15.90 -33.06 4.11
C GLU A 90 -15.19 -31.76 4.49
N ALA A 91 -14.55 -31.10 3.53
CA ALA A 91 -13.87 -29.83 3.73
C ALA A 91 -14.85 -28.72 4.08
N LEU A 92 -16.01 -28.68 3.41
CA LEU A 92 -17.10 -27.77 3.71
C LEU A 92 -17.63 -28.01 5.13
N ALA A 93 -17.90 -29.26 5.50
CA ALA A 93 -18.39 -29.63 6.83
C ALA A 93 -17.40 -29.22 7.94
N GLN A 94 -16.09 -29.34 7.69
CA GLN A 94 -15.05 -28.89 8.61
C GLN A 94 -15.02 -27.38 8.76
N CYS A 95 -15.07 -26.64 7.65
CA CYS A 95 -15.13 -25.18 7.69
C CYS A 95 -16.42 -24.68 8.38
N LEU A 96 -17.56 -25.32 8.10
CA LEU A 96 -18.83 -24.97 8.72
C LEU A 96 -18.82 -25.21 10.21
N LYS A 97 -18.23 -26.32 10.67
CA LYS A 97 -18.06 -26.61 12.09
C LYS A 97 -17.28 -25.50 12.79
N LEU A 98 -16.13 -25.11 12.24
CA LEU A 98 -15.28 -24.05 12.81
C LEU A 98 -16.01 -22.69 12.81
N ALA A 99 -16.68 -22.33 11.71
CA ALA A 99 -17.49 -21.11 11.64
C ALA A 99 -18.64 -21.11 12.65
N TRP A 100 -19.28 -22.25 12.86
CA TRP A 100 -20.39 -22.40 13.79
C TRP A 100 -19.95 -22.35 15.26
N GLU A 101 -18.76 -22.86 15.58
CA GLU A 101 -18.15 -22.74 16.91
C GLU A 101 -17.75 -21.29 17.23
N ASP A 102 -17.34 -20.51 16.22
CA ASP A 102 -17.00 -19.09 16.36
C ASP A 102 -18.23 -18.18 16.51
N ASP A 103 -19.17 -18.21 15.55
CA ASP A 103 -20.43 -17.45 15.62
C ASP A 103 -21.56 -18.19 14.90
N PRO A 104 -22.44 -18.91 15.63
CA PRO A 104 -23.53 -19.69 15.04
C PRO A 104 -24.49 -18.89 14.17
N LEU A 105 -24.74 -17.61 14.51
CA LEU A 105 -25.68 -16.78 13.76
C LEU A 105 -25.03 -16.27 12.47
N LYS A 106 -23.75 -15.89 12.50
CA LYS A 106 -23.00 -15.56 11.27
C LYS A 106 -22.81 -16.79 10.39
N ALA A 107 -22.47 -17.94 10.96
CA ALA A 107 -22.39 -19.21 10.22
C ALA A 107 -23.72 -19.54 9.53
N LEU A 108 -24.85 -19.39 10.22
CA LEU A 108 -26.18 -19.58 9.63
C LEU A 108 -26.47 -18.59 8.49
N LYS A 109 -26.07 -17.32 8.63
CA LYS A 109 -26.13 -16.32 7.55
C LYS A 109 -25.26 -16.71 6.36
N LEU A 110 -24.08 -17.25 6.61
CA LEU A 110 -23.16 -17.72 5.57
C LEU A 110 -23.68 -18.95 4.84
N VAL A 111 -24.36 -19.87 5.53
CA VAL A 111 -25.08 -20.98 4.89
C VAL A 111 -26.21 -20.47 3.99
N CYS A 112 -26.95 -19.45 4.44
CA CYS A 112 -27.95 -18.79 3.59
C CYS A 112 -27.31 -18.08 2.39
N ASN A 113 -26.15 -17.44 2.58
CA ASN A 113 -25.38 -16.80 1.50
C ASN A 113 -24.81 -17.83 0.52
N LEU A 114 -24.35 -19.00 0.97
CA LEU A 114 -23.81 -20.05 0.10
C LEU A 114 -24.87 -20.47 -0.92
N ARG A 115 -26.09 -20.74 -0.44
CA ARG A 115 -27.20 -21.10 -1.30
C ARG A 115 -27.88 -19.91 -1.97
N GLY A 116 -27.69 -18.69 -1.47
CA GLY A 116 -28.38 -17.48 -1.89
C GLY A 116 -28.45 -17.33 -3.41
N VAL A 117 -29.66 -17.26 -3.95
CA VAL A 117 -29.95 -17.03 -5.37
C VAL A 117 -30.43 -15.60 -5.60
N ARG A 118 -30.50 -15.17 -6.88
CA ARG A 118 -30.98 -13.82 -7.26
C ARG A 118 -30.09 -12.68 -6.72
N GLY A 119 -28.78 -12.84 -6.79
CA GLY A 119 -27.81 -11.82 -6.37
C GLY A 119 -27.66 -11.67 -4.85
N THR A 120 -28.24 -12.58 -4.05
CA THR A 120 -28.17 -12.55 -2.58
C THR A 120 -27.04 -13.42 -2.00
N GLY A 121 -26.32 -14.15 -2.85
CA GLY A 121 -25.34 -15.14 -2.42
C GLY A 121 -24.57 -15.82 -3.56
N LYS A 122 -23.86 -16.91 -3.26
CA LYS A 122 -22.92 -17.59 -4.15
C LYS A 122 -23.55 -18.57 -5.14
N THR A 123 -24.86 -18.81 -5.04
CA THR A 123 -25.59 -19.78 -5.87
C THR A 123 -25.07 -21.23 -5.83
N ASP A 124 -24.27 -21.60 -4.83
CA ASP A 124 -23.74 -22.96 -4.68
C ASP A 124 -24.82 -23.90 -4.14
N ARG A 125 -25.30 -24.76 -5.03
CA ARG A 125 -26.40 -25.68 -4.74
C ARG A 125 -25.94 -26.86 -3.89
N GLU A 126 -24.87 -27.55 -4.29
CA GLU A 126 -24.43 -28.77 -3.60
C GLU A 126 -23.82 -28.42 -2.24
N GLY A 127 -23.02 -27.35 -2.16
CA GLY A 127 -22.51 -26.87 -0.89
C GLY A 127 -23.63 -26.43 0.06
N GLY A 128 -24.68 -25.79 -0.47
CA GLY A 128 -25.87 -25.44 0.29
C GLY A 128 -26.61 -26.65 0.89
N TYR A 129 -26.72 -27.75 0.14
CA TYR A 129 -27.33 -28.99 0.65
C TYR A 129 -26.45 -29.69 1.67
N THR A 130 -25.15 -29.80 1.42
CA THR A 130 -24.19 -30.35 2.37
C THR A 130 -24.23 -29.59 3.71
N ALA A 131 -24.25 -28.26 3.65
CA ALA A 131 -24.39 -27.42 4.84
C ALA A 131 -25.72 -27.67 5.57
N ALA A 132 -26.85 -27.77 4.84
CA ALA A 132 -28.15 -28.03 5.45
C ALA A 132 -28.22 -29.42 6.11
N LEU A 133 -27.66 -30.46 5.49
CA LEU A 133 -27.57 -31.81 6.07
C LEU A 133 -26.67 -31.83 7.31
N TRP A 134 -25.58 -31.05 7.29
CA TRP A 134 -24.72 -30.87 8.47
C TRP A 134 -25.48 -30.19 9.62
N ILE A 135 -26.26 -29.14 9.35
CA ILE A 135 -27.10 -28.49 10.38
C ILE A 135 -28.19 -29.45 10.86
N HIS A 136 -28.79 -30.26 9.99
CA HIS A 136 -29.76 -31.27 10.43
C HIS A 136 -29.12 -32.26 11.43
N LYS A 137 -27.91 -32.75 11.12
CA LYS A 137 -27.21 -33.72 11.95
C LYS A 137 -26.80 -33.15 13.31
N ASN A 138 -26.34 -31.90 13.35
CA ASN A 138 -25.74 -31.31 14.55
C ASN A 138 -26.68 -30.34 15.31
N HIS A 139 -27.54 -29.61 14.60
CA HIS A 139 -28.43 -28.56 15.13
C HIS A 139 -29.85 -28.62 14.50
N PRO A 140 -30.57 -29.76 14.61
CA PRO A 140 -31.83 -29.99 13.89
C PRO A 140 -32.92 -28.97 14.19
N LYS A 141 -33.00 -28.48 15.44
CA LYS A 141 -33.96 -27.43 15.84
C LYS A 141 -33.67 -26.10 15.13
N THR A 142 -32.40 -25.75 14.97
CA THR A 142 -31.99 -24.54 14.25
C THR A 142 -32.35 -24.64 12.78
N LEU A 143 -32.14 -25.81 12.14
CA LEU A 143 -32.59 -26.01 10.77
C LEU A 143 -34.11 -25.86 10.66
N ALA A 144 -34.87 -26.53 11.54
CA ALA A 144 -36.33 -26.49 11.56
C ALA A 144 -36.88 -25.05 11.71
N CYS A 145 -36.31 -24.25 12.61
CA CYS A 145 -36.70 -22.86 12.83
C CYS A 145 -36.36 -21.93 11.65
N ASN A 146 -35.45 -22.33 10.76
CA ASN A 146 -34.97 -21.50 9.65
C ASN A 146 -35.28 -22.04 8.25
N VAL A 147 -36.14 -23.06 8.13
CA VAL A 147 -36.56 -23.63 6.84
C VAL A 147 -37.12 -22.56 5.90
N ALA A 148 -37.97 -21.67 6.40
CA ALA A 148 -38.57 -20.60 5.61
C ALA A 148 -37.54 -19.56 5.10
N PRO A 149 -36.65 -19.02 5.95
CA PRO A 149 -35.51 -18.23 5.50
C PRO A 149 -34.62 -18.93 4.45
N LEU A 150 -34.25 -20.19 4.67
CA LEU A 150 -33.40 -20.95 3.73
C LEU A 150 -34.06 -21.11 2.35
N ALA A 151 -35.36 -21.37 2.30
CA ALA A 151 -36.13 -21.41 1.06
C ALA A 151 -36.28 -20.04 0.39
N LYS A 152 -36.22 -18.94 1.16
CA LYS A 152 -36.31 -17.55 0.65
C LYS A 152 -34.99 -17.09 0.04
N PHE A 153 -33.85 -17.44 0.66
CA PHE A 153 -32.52 -17.21 0.08
C PHE A 153 -32.25 -18.14 -1.11
N GLY A 154 -32.67 -19.41 -1.05
CA GLY A 154 -32.60 -20.37 -2.15
C GLY A 154 -33.87 -20.41 -3.02
N TYR A 155 -34.23 -21.62 -3.43
CA TYR A 155 -35.52 -21.96 -4.04
C TYR A 155 -36.31 -22.88 -3.11
N PHE A 156 -37.65 -22.86 -3.24
CA PHE A 156 -38.50 -23.82 -2.51
C PHE A 156 -38.14 -25.29 -2.79
N LYS A 157 -37.69 -25.62 -4.01
CA LYS A 157 -37.25 -26.98 -4.37
C LYS A 157 -36.03 -27.47 -3.57
N ASP A 158 -35.26 -26.56 -2.98
CA ASP A 158 -34.08 -26.92 -2.19
C ASP A 158 -34.50 -27.67 -0.92
N LEU A 159 -35.64 -27.30 -0.32
CA LEU A 159 -36.23 -28.00 0.82
C LEU A 159 -36.58 -29.46 0.46
N LEU A 160 -37.16 -29.68 -0.72
CA LEU A 160 -37.52 -31.02 -1.18
C LEU A 160 -36.28 -31.90 -1.39
N GLU A 161 -35.20 -31.33 -1.92
CA GLU A 161 -33.95 -32.06 -2.12
C GLU A 161 -33.23 -32.35 -0.79
N ILE A 162 -33.24 -31.41 0.17
CA ILE A 162 -32.73 -31.65 1.53
C ILE A 162 -33.50 -32.78 2.19
N LEU A 163 -34.84 -32.75 2.16
CA LEU A 163 -35.69 -33.81 2.72
C LEU A 163 -35.44 -35.17 2.05
N PHE A 164 -35.31 -35.19 0.72
CA PHE A 164 -34.99 -36.39 -0.04
C PHE A 164 -33.66 -37.02 0.41
N ARG A 165 -32.59 -36.21 0.53
CA ARG A 165 -31.27 -36.69 0.98
C ARG A 165 -31.25 -37.09 2.46
N LEU A 166 -32.13 -36.54 3.29
CA LEU A 166 -32.30 -36.97 4.68
C LEU A 166 -32.94 -38.36 4.80
N VAL A 167 -33.84 -38.70 3.88
CA VAL A 167 -34.55 -39.99 3.87
C VAL A 167 -33.74 -41.07 3.18
N GLU A 168 -33.21 -40.79 1.99
CA GLU A 168 -32.57 -41.79 1.12
C GLU A 168 -31.04 -41.84 1.28
N GLY A 169 -30.45 -40.85 1.96
CA GLY A 169 -28.99 -40.71 2.13
C GLY A 169 -28.37 -39.56 1.33
N PRO A 170 -27.22 -39.02 1.77
CA PRO A 170 -26.57 -37.87 1.15
C PRO A 170 -26.15 -38.13 -0.30
N ASP A 171 -25.76 -39.37 -0.61
CA ASP A 171 -25.30 -39.82 -1.92
C ASP A 171 -26.38 -40.52 -2.74
N ALA A 172 -27.63 -40.56 -2.28
CA ALA A 172 -28.73 -41.29 -2.92
C ALA A 172 -28.90 -40.97 -4.42
N ARG A 173 -28.59 -39.74 -4.84
CA ARG A 173 -28.59 -39.34 -6.26
C ARG A 173 -27.42 -39.93 -7.05
N THR A 174 -26.25 -40.02 -6.44
CA THR A 174 -25.01 -40.57 -7.02
C THR A 174 -25.09 -42.10 -7.06
N GLU A 175 -25.61 -42.71 -6.02
CA GLU A 175 -25.86 -44.15 -5.95
C GLU A 175 -27.00 -44.58 -6.87
N ALA A 176 -28.10 -43.82 -6.95
CA ALA A 176 -29.15 -44.08 -7.93
C ALA A 176 -28.68 -43.88 -9.38
N LYS A 177 -27.63 -43.06 -9.61
CA LYS A 177 -26.94 -42.94 -10.91
C LYS A 177 -26.07 -44.16 -11.20
N ALA A 178 -25.33 -44.65 -10.20
CA ALA A 178 -24.41 -45.78 -10.34
C ALA A 178 -25.11 -47.16 -10.40
N ALA A 179 -26.22 -47.32 -9.67
CA ALA A 179 -26.96 -48.57 -9.56
C ALA A 179 -27.82 -48.89 -10.79
N TYR A 180 -28.17 -47.87 -11.58
CA TYR A 180 -29.00 -48.06 -12.76
C TYR A 180 -28.12 -48.34 -13.99
N ARG A 181 -27.93 -49.61 -14.34
CA ARG A 181 -27.41 -50.07 -15.64
C ARG A 181 -28.38 -49.72 -16.79
N MET A 182 -28.63 -48.44 -17.00
CA MET A 182 -29.22 -47.90 -18.23
C MET A 182 -28.15 -47.02 -18.86
N GLU A 183 -28.07 -47.01 -20.20
CA GLU A 183 -27.20 -46.09 -20.94
C GLU A 183 -27.28 -44.68 -20.33
N GLU A 184 -26.13 -44.08 -19.99
CA GLU A 184 -26.05 -42.82 -19.27
C GLU A 184 -26.95 -41.73 -19.88
N ALA A 185 -27.04 -41.69 -21.21
CA ALA A 185 -27.91 -40.79 -21.95
C ALA A 185 -29.39 -40.97 -21.59
N HIS A 186 -29.85 -42.21 -21.42
CA HIS A 186 -31.25 -42.53 -21.10
C HIS A 186 -31.57 -42.29 -19.62
N TYR A 187 -30.67 -42.63 -18.70
CA TYR A 187 -30.84 -42.29 -17.29
C TYR A 187 -30.83 -40.77 -17.07
N ALA A 188 -29.85 -40.06 -17.64
CA ALA A 188 -29.79 -38.60 -17.59
C ALA A 188 -31.03 -37.96 -18.23
N TYR A 189 -31.53 -38.51 -19.33
CA TYR A 189 -32.78 -38.08 -19.96
C TYR A 189 -33.97 -38.25 -19.02
N ARG A 190 -34.14 -39.41 -18.38
CA ARG A 190 -35.28 -39.68 -17.47
C ARG A 190 -35.22 -38.84 -16.19
N VAL A 191 -34.03 -38.65 -15.62
CA VAL A 191 -33.85 -37.78 -14.44
C VAL A 191 -34.10 -36.32 -14.79
N ARG A 192 -33.56 -35.84 -15.93
CA ARG A 192 -33.85 -34.49 -16.44
C ARG A 192 -35.34 -34.32 -16.73
N ASP A 193 -36.00 -35.30 -17.33
CA ASP A 193 -37.42 -35.24 -17.66
C ASP A 193 -38.30 -35.25 -16.40
N ARG A 194 -37.96 -36.05 -15.39
CA ARG A 194 -38.63 -36.02 -14.07
C ARG A 194 -38.39 -34.72 -13.33
N LEU A 195 -37.15 -34.22 -13.26
CA LEU A 195 -36.85 -32.93 -12.64
C LEU A 195 -37.63 -31.80 -13.33
N ARG A 196 -37.68 -31.82 -14.68
CA ARG A 196 -38.46 -30.88 -15.47
C ARG A 196 -39.95 -30.99 -15.14
N LYS A 197 -40.55 -32.17 -15.26
CA LYS A 197 -42.01 -32.36 -15.16
C LYS A 197 -42.56 -32.27 -13.74
N GLN A 198 -41.87 -32.82 -12.76
CA GLN A 198 -42.39 -32.97 -11.40
C GLN A 198 -41.98 -31.83 -10.47
N VAL A 199 -40.88 -31.13 -10.77
CA VAL A 199 -40.37 -30.06 -9.90
C VAL A 199 -40.37 -28.71 -10.61
N LEU A 200 -39.69 -28.60 -11.76
CA LEU A 200 -39.54 -27.30 -12.43
C LEU A 200 -40.86 -26.82 -13.04
N VAL A 201 -41.66 -27.69 -13.66
CA VAL A 201 -42.95 -27.28 -14.27
C VAL A 201 -43.94 -26.77 -13.21
N PRO A 202 -44.21 -27.49 -12.09
CA PRO A 202 -45.07 -26.97 -11.03
C PRO A 202 -44.53 -25.68 -10.40
N LEU A 203 -43.22 -25.59 -10.17
CA LEU A 203 -42.61 -24.38 -9.59
C LEU A 203 -42.67 -23.19 -10.54
N ARG A 204 -42.35 -23.38 -11.82
CA ARG A 204 -42.46 -22.32 -12.84
C ARG A 204 -43.90 -21.87 -13.00
N LYS A 205 -44.87 -22.78 -12.89
CA LYS A 205 -46.30 -22.46 -12.90
C LYS A 205 -46.70 -21.65 -11.69
N ALA A 206 -46.23 -22.02 -10.49
CA ALA A 206 -46.49 -21.27 -9.26
C ALA A 206 -45.80 -19.88 -9.24
N LEU A 207 -44.64 -19.75 -9.89
CA LEU A 207 -43.93 -18.48 -10.07
C LEU A 207 -44.48 -17.65 -11.25
N GLU A 208 -45.42 -18.20 -12.01
CA GLU A 208 -46.02 -17.56 -13.19
C GLU A 208 -44.97 -17.07 -14.21
N LEU A 209 -43.94 -17.89 -14.46
CA LEU A 209 -42.90 -17.52 -15.43
C LEU A 209 -43.46 -17.54 -16.87
N PRO A 210 -43.01 -16.61 -17.74
CA PRO A 210 -43.54 -16.48 -19.10
C PRO A 210 -43.45 -17.78 -19.91
N GLU A 211 -42.39 -18.57 -19.75
CA GLU A 211 -42.15 -19.82 -20.49
C GLU A 211 -43.27 -20.85 -20.29
N VAL A 212 -43.97 -20.83 -19.15
CA VAL A 212 -45.11 -21.74 -18.89
C VAL A 212 -46.29 -21.40 -19.79
N TYR A 213 -46.61 -20.11 -19.93
CA TYR A 213 -47.68 -19.63 -20.79
C TYR A 213 -47.31 -19.78 -22.27
N MET A 214 -46.08 -19.40 -22.62
CA MET A 214 -45.56 -19.49 -23.99
C MET A 214 -45.56 -20.93 -24.50
N SER A 215 -45.04 -21.88 -23.70
CA SER A 215 -44.99 -23.30 -24.09
C SER A 215 -46.37 -23.95 -24.19
N ALA A 216 -47.35 -23.46 -23.42
CA ALA A 216 -48.75 -23.88 -23.50
C ALA A 216 -49.55 -23.11 -24.58
N LYS A 217 -48.93 -22.16 -25.30
CA LYS A 217 -49.60 -21.22 -26.23
C LYS A 217 -50.74 -20.41 -25.57
N GLN A 218 -50.66 -20.19 -24.26
CA GLN A 218 -51.64 -19.47 -23.44
C GLN A 218 -51.31 -17.98 -23.30
N TRP A 219 -51.04 -17.33 -24.43
CA TRP A 219 -50.60 -15.94 -24.51
C TRP A 219 -51.53 -14.97 -23.77
N SER A 220 -52.85 -15.10 -23.98
CA SER A 220 -53.90 -14.27 -23.39
C SER A 220 -53.93 -14.20 -21.86
N THR A 221 -53.22 -15.11 -21.18
CA THR A 221 -53.15 -15.18 -19.70
C THR A 221 -51.78 -14.82 -19.14
N LEU A 222 -50.80 -14.53 -19.99
CA LEU A 222 -49.43 -14.19 -19.57
C LEU A 222 -49.43 -12.87 -18.76
N PRO A 223 -48.90 -12.86 -17.52
CA PRO A 223 -48.87 -11.68 -16.65
C PRO A 223 -47.61 -10.83 -16.88
N TYR A 224 -47.66 -9.92 -17.86
CA TYR A 224 -46.51 -9.08 -18.25
C TYR A 224 -45.85 -8.30 -17.11
N ASN A 225 -46.64 -7.85 -16.13
CA ASN A 225 -46.16 -7.12 -14.94
C ASN A 225 -45.27 -7.96 -14.00
N ARG A 226 -45.28 -9.29 -14.13
CA ARG A 226 -44.43 -10.21 -13.33
C ARG A 226 -43.19 -10.67 -14.09
N VAL A 227 -43.08 -10.33 -15.38
CA VAL A 227 -41.93 -10.71 -16.21
C VAL A 227 -40.68 -9.99 -15.71
N SER A 228 -39.65 -10.78 -15.36
CA SER A 228 -38.36 -10.25 -14.89
C SER A 228 -37.63 -9.48 -15.99
N SER A 229 -36.68 -8.60 -15.63
CA SER A 229 -35.99 -7.74 -16.59
C SER A 229 -35.24 -8.52 -17.68
N ILE A 230 -34.57 -9.62 -17.29
CA ILE A 230 -33.86 -10.51 -18.22
C ILE A 230 -34.85 -11.25 -19.13
N ALA A 231 -35.92 -11.81 -18.57
CA ALA A 231 -36.94 -12.49 -19.38
C ALA A 231 -37.62 -11.52 -20.37
N MET A 232 -37.83 -10.27 -19.96
CA MET A 232 -38.38 -9.24 -20.85
C MET A 232 -37.42 -8.96 -22.02
N LYS A 233 -36.12 -8.80 -21.74
CA LYS A 233 -35.09 -8.65 -22.77
C LYS A 233 -35.06 -9.83 -23.73
N MET A 234 -35.10 -11.07 -23.21
CA MET A 234 -34.97 -12.29 -24.01
C MET A 234 -36.22 -12.63 -24.83
N TYR A 235 -37.42 -12.32 -24.34
CA TYR A 235 -38.68 -12.80 -24.92
C TYR A 235 -39.54 -11.74 -25.59
N LYS A 236 -39.17 -10.46 -25.54
CA LYS A 236 -39.98 -9.37 -26.13
C LYS A 236 -40.35 -9.57 -27.60
N GLN A 237 -39.43 -10.08 -28.41
CA GLN A 237 -39.71 -10.38 -29.83
C GLN A 237 -40.81 -11.44 -29.96
N VAL A 238 -40.74 -12.47 -29.12
CA VAL A 238 -41.75 -13.54 -29.09
C VAL A 238 -43.09 -13.03 -28.57
N PHE A 239 -43.08 -12.05 -27.65
CA PHE A 239 -44.31 -11.39 -27.19
C PHE A 239 -44.96 -10.56 -28.30
N LEU A 240 -44.18 -9.85 -29.10
CA LEU A 240 -44.68 -9.12 -30.27
C LEU A 240 -45.25 -10.07 -31.31
N GLU A 241 -44.56 -11.16 -31.62
CA GLU A 241 -45.00 -12.11 -32.65
C GLU A 241 -46.30 -12.86 -32.30
N HIS A 242 -46.58 -13.06 -31.00
CA HIS A 242 -47.70 -13.91 -30.58
C HIS A 242 -48.79 -13.21 -29.74
N ASP A 243 -48.55 -12.00 -29.23
CA ASP A 243 -49.50 -11.26 -28.40
C ASP A 243 -49.26 -9.73 -28.49
N GLU A 244 -49.00 -9.24 -29.71
CA GLU A 244 -48.67 -7.85 -30.02
C GLU A 244 -49.59 -6.84 -29.32
N GLN A 245 -50.90 -7.06 -29.40
CA GLN A 245 -51.90 -6.14 -28.88
C GLN A 245 -51.80 -5.98 -27.35
N ARG A 246 -51.84 -7.08 -26.59
CA ARG A 246 -51.79 -7.00 -25.12
C ARG A 246 -50.42 -6.56 -24.63
N PHE A 247 -49.36 -6.94 -25.33
CA PHE A 247 -48.02 -6.50 -25.01
C PHE A 247 -47.88 -4.99 -25.22
N GLY A 248 -48.34 -4.45 -26.35
CA GLY A 248 -48.40 -3.03 -26.62
C GLY A 248 -49.23 -2.26 -25.59
N GLU A 249 -50.43 -2.75 -25.25
CA GLU A 249 -51.25 -2.17 -24.17
C GLU A 249 -50.54 -2.18 -22.81
N TYR A 250 -49.77 -3.21 -22.51
CA TYR A 250 -48.95 -3.28 -21.30
C TYR A 250 -47.84 -2.23 -21.32
N LEU A 251 -47.09 -2.09 -22.41
CA LEU A 251 -46.03 -1.08 -22.54
C LEU A 251 -46.59 0.34 -22.41
N GLU A 252 -47.76 0.61 -23.00
CA GLU A 252 -48.49 1.88 -22.84
C GLU A 252 -48.89 2.15 -21.38
N LYS A 253 -49.40 1.14 -20.67
CA LYS A 253 -49.69 1.26 -19.23
C LYS A 253 -48.43 1.53 -18.42
N VAL A 254 -47.30 0.92 -18.75
CA VAL A 254 -46.01 1.23 -18.09
C VAL A 254 -45.58 2.66 -18.41
N HIS A 255 -45.72 3.10 -19.66
CA HIS A 255 -45.39 4.47 -20.06
C HIS A 255 -46.21 5.52 -19.30
N LYS A 256 -47.51 5.26 -19.09
CA LYS A 256 -48.43 6.09 -18.29
C LYS A 256 -48.23 5.96 -16.77
N GLY A 257 -47.38 5.03 -16.30
CA GLY A 257 -47.15 4.77 -14.88
C GLY A 257 -48.24 3.92 -14.19
N GLU A 258 -49.18 3.36 -14.95
CA GLU A 258 -50.26 2.48 -14.48
C GLU A 258 -49.78 1.04 -14.24
N ALA A 259 -48.65 0.66 -14.84
CA ALA A 259 -47.98 -0.63 -14.65
C ALA A 259 -46.48 -0.44 -14.39
N LYS A 260 -45.81 -1.51 -13.95
CA LYS A 260 -44.36 -1.52 -13.67
C LYS A 260 -43.65 -2.53 -14.55
N ILE A 261 -42.49 -2.13 -15.06
CA ILE A 261 -41.54 -3.01 -15.72
C ILE A 261 -40.33 -3.25 -14.80
N ALA A 262 -39.77 -4.46 -14.82
CA ALA A 262 -38.56 -4.78 -14.08
C ALA A 262 -37.31 -4.30 -14.84
N ALA A 263 -36.37 -3.66 -14.13
CA ALA A 263 -35.06 -3.25 -14.67
C ALA A 263 -33.86 -3.67 -13.80
N GLY A 264 -34.07 -4.09 -12.54
CA GLY A 264 -33.01 -4.16 -11.54
C GLY A 264 -31.92 -5.24 -11.71
N ALA A 265 -32.06 -6.17 -12.67
CA ALA A 265 -31.02 -7.16 -12.97
C ALA A 265 -30.25 -6.89 -14.27
N LEU A 266 -30.58 -5.80 -14.99
CA LEU A 266 -29.86 -5.39 -16.21
C LEU A 266 -28.89 -4.26 -15.88
N LEU A 267 -27.70 -4.29 -16.50
CA LEU A 267 -26.74 -3.20 -16.47
C LEU A 267 -27.11 -2.12 -17.51
N PRO A 268 -26.68 -0.86 -17.33
CA PRO A 268 -27.03 0.24 -18.25
C PRO A 268 -26.74 -0.06 -19.73
N HIS A 269 -25.55 -0.60 -20.03
CA HIS A 269 -25.16 -0.95 -21.40
C HIS A 269 -25.98 -2.11 -21.98
N GLU A 270 -26.49 -3.02 -21.14
CA GLU A 270 -27.35 -4.12 -21.58
C GLU A 270 -28.76 -3.65 -21.98
N ILE A 271 -29.20 -2.52 -21.41
CA ILE A 271 -30.46 -1.85 -21.78
C ILE A 271 -30.26 -1.06 -23.07
N VAL A 272 -29.17 -0.29 -23.18
CA VAL A 272 -28.85 0.48 -24.40
C VAL A 272 -28.68 -0.44 -25.62
N ALA A 273 -28.01 -1.58 -25.46
CA ALA A 273 -27.89 -2.58 -26.53
C ALA A 273 -29.26 -3.10 -27.03
N GLY A 274 -30.31 -3.04 -26.18
CA GLY A 274 -31.66 -3.45 -26.54
C GLY A 274 -32.47 -2.42 -27.32
N LEU A 275 -31.90 -1.26 -27.66
CA LEU A 275 -32.55 -0.23 -28.48
C LEU A 275 -32.64 -0.62 -29.96
N GLU A 276 -31.77 -1.51 -30.42
CA GLU A 276 -31.71 -2.00 -31.81
C GLU A 276 -32.56 -3.26 -32.03
N ASP A 277 -33.27 -3.72 -30.98
CA ASP A 277 -34.12 -4.90 -31.05
C ASP A 277 -35.45 -4.63 -31.80
N GLY A 278 -36.11 -5.69 -32.25
CA GLY A 278 -37.31 -5.64 -33.10
C GLY A 278 -38.57 -5.00 -32.47
N ASP A 279 -38.51 -4.54 -31.21
CA ASP A 279 -39.55 -3.75 -30.55
C ASP A 279 -39.36 -2.23 -30.74
N ASN A 280 -38.48 -1.81 -31.66
CA ASN A 280 -38.07 -0.42 -31.84
C ASN A 280 -37.52 0.22 -30.55
N GLY A 281 -36.94 -0.58 -29.65
CA GLY A 281 -36.35 -0.13 -28.39
C GLY A 281 -37.33 0.29 -27.29
N GLN A 282 -38.64 0.05 -27.44
CA GLN A 282 -39.64 0.48 -26.44
C GLN A 282 -39.42 -0.14 -25.05
N VAL A 283 -39.05 -1.42 -24.99
CA VAL A 283 -38.74 -2.09 -23.72
C VAL A 283 -37.50 -1.48 -23.08
N ALA A 284 -36.46 -1.21 -23.88
CA ALA A 284 -35.22 -0.60 -23.41
C ALA A 284 -35.46 0.80 -22.82
N GLU A 285 -36.26 1.62 -23.52
CA GLU A 285 -36.68 2.96 -23.05
C GLU A 285 -37.36 2.89 -21.67
N LEU A 286 -38.33 1.99 -21.50
CA LEU A 286 -39.08 1.86 -20.26
C LEU A 286 -38.23 1.27 -19.12
N GLN A 287 -37.34 0.32 -19.42
CA GLN A 287 -36.40 -0.24 -18.45
C GLN A 287 -35.36 0.79 -18.01
N TRP A 288 -34.87 1.63 -18.92
CA TRP A 288 -33.97 2.73 -18.62
C TRP A 288 -34.63 3.75 -17.69
N ARG A 289 -35.81 4.24 -18.06
CA ARG A 289 -36.59 5.18 -17.23
C ARG A 289 -36.78 4.65 -15.82
N ARG A 290 -37.15 3.37 -15.71
CA ARG A 290 -37.30 2.69 -14.40
C ARG A 290 -36.00 2.66 -13.60
N MET A 291 -34.87 2.37 -14.23
CA MET A 291 -33.55 2.34 -13.59
C MET A 291 -33.15 3.72 -13.07
N VAL A 292 -33.29 4.76 -13.90
CA VAL A 292 -32.97 6.14 -13.55
C VAL A 292 -33.85 6.63 -12.40
N ASP A 293 -35.16 6.35 -12.44
CA ASP A 293 -36.08 6.71 -11.36
C ASP A 293 -35.72 6.03 -10.03
N ASP A 294 -35.34 4.74 -10.07
CA ASP A 294 -34.96 4.00 -8.87
C ASP A 294 -33.63 4.48 -8.29
N LEU A 295 -32.68 4.90 -9.13
CA LEU A 295 -31.42 5.51 -8.70
C LEU A 295 -31.64 6.92 -8.15
N ALA A 296 -32.40 7.76 -8.84
CA ALA A 296 -32.71 9.12 -8.40
C ALA A 296 -33.43 9.16 -7.05
N LYS A 297 -34.28 8.16 -6.74
CA LYS A 297 -34.91 8.00 -5.42
C LYS A 297 -33.93 7.70 -4.29
N LYS A 298 -32.77 7.11 -4.59
CA LYS A 298 -31.71 6.85 -3.60
C LYS A 298 -30.80 8.07 -3.41
N GLY A 299 -30.72 8.95 -4.41
CA GLY A 299 -29.96 10.18 -4.36
C GLY A 299 -29.55 10.62 -5.76
N LYS A 300 -29.33 11.93 -5.94
CA LYS A 300 -28.72 12.49 -7.15
C LYS A 300 -27.21 12.56 -7.01
N MET A 301 -26.52 12.71 -8.14
CA MET A 301 -25.08 12.86 -8.18
C MET A 301 -24.70 14.34 -8.11
N SER A 302 -24.13 14.76 -6.98
CA SER A 302 -23.61 16.11 -6.79
C SER A 302 -22.18 16.25 -7.31
N ASN A 303 -21.87 17.39 -7.93
CA ASN A 303 -20.51 17.85 -8.25
C ASN A 303 -19.69 16.86 -9.10
N CYS A 304 -20.31 16.22 -10.08
CA CYS A 304 -19.62 15.33 -11.02
C CYS A 304 -20.10 15.50 -12.46
N ILE A 305 -19.23 15.17 -13.41
CA ILE A 305 -19.53 15.17 -14.84
C ILE A 305 -18.76 14.03 -15.53
N ALA A 306 -19.36 13.47 -16.58
CA ALA A 306 -18.76 12.40 -17.36
C ALA A 306 -17.90 12.94 -18.52
N ILE A 307 -16.80 12.25 -18.81
CA ILE A 307 -16.01 12.38 -20.03
C ILE A 307 -16.13 11.05 -20.78
N CYS A 308 -16.71 11.10 -21.97
CA CYS A 308 -17.09 9.90 -22.71
C CYS A 308 -16.20 9.70 -23.92
N ASP A 309 -15.46 8.60 -23.92
CA ASP A 309 -14.74 8.12 -25.09
C ASP A 309 -15.69 7.35 -26.01
N VAL A 310 -15.79 7.83 -27.24
CA VAL A 310 -16.58 7.24 -28.32
C VAL A 310 -15.71 7.03 -29.56
N SER A 311 -14.41 6.82 -29.35
CA SER A 311 -13.46 6.54 -30.40
C SER A 311 -13.66 5.17 -31.04
N GLY A 312 -13.05 4.97 -32.21
CA GLY A 312 -13.15 3.70 -32.93
C GLY A 312 -12.59 2.48 -32.16
N SER A 313 -11.65 2.67 -31.23
CA SER A 313 -11.11 1.57 -30.40
C SER A 313 -12.14 1.04 -29.39
N MET A 314 -13.03 1.92 -28.93
CA MET A 314 -14.11 1.57 -28.02
C MET A 314 -15.15 0.62 -28.64
N TYR A 315 -15.10 0.35 -29.95
CA TYR A 315 -16.13 -0.41 -30.66
C TYR A 315 -16.51 -1.73 -29.95
N GLY A 316 -17.81 -1.96 -29.81
CA GLY A 316 -18.37 -3.10 -29.09
C GLY A 316 -18.80 -2.74 -27.67
N VAL A 317 -18.63 -3.66 -26.72
CA VAL A 317 -19.08 -3.49 -25.34
C VAL A 317 -18.48 -2.24 -24.65
N PRO A 318 -17.20 -1.86 -24.84
CA PRO A 318 -16.65 -0.65 -24.22
C PRO A 318 -17.39 0.64 -24.62
N MET A 319 -17.74 0.79 -25.90
CA MET A 319 -18.54 1.90 -26.42
C MET A 319 -19.91 1.95 -25.73
N GLU A 320 -20.61 0.81 -25.67
CA GLU A 320 -21.93 0.73 -25.05
C GLU A 320 -21.87 1.09 -23.56
N VAL A 321 -20.79 0.72 -22.87
CA VAL A 321 -20.55 1.10 -21.47
C VAL A 321 -20.30 2.60 -21.35
N SER A 322 -19.43 3.18 -22.17
CA SER A 322 -19.10 4.62 -22.16
C SER A 322 -20.34 5.48 -22.43
N VAL A 323 -21.11 5.10 -23.46
CA VAL A 323 -22.35 5.79 -23.86
C VAL A 323 -23.41 5.68 -22.76
N ALA A 324 -23.68 4.46 -22.27
CA ALA A 324 -24.70 4.24 -21.25
C ALA A 324 -24.34 4.97 -19.95
N LEU A 325 -23.11 4.84 -19.45
CA LEU A 325 -22.70 5.53 -18.22
C LEU A 325 -22.65 7.05 -18.40
N GLY A 326 -22.27 7.55 -19.58
CA GLY A 326 -22.32 8.97 -19.92
C GLY A 326 -23.73 9.55 -19.81
N VAL A 327 -24.71 8.91 -20.44
CA VAL A 327 -26.13 9.31 -20.37
C VAL A 327 -26.67 9.16 -18.95
N LEU A 328 -26.31 8.09 -18.24
CA LEU A 328 -26.78 7.87 -16.88
C LEU A 328 -26.26 8.95 -15.90
N VAL A 329 -24.98 9.28 -15.98
CA VAL A 329 -24.38 10.34 -15.17
C VAL A 329 -25.03 11.69 -15.50
N SER A 330 -25.25 11.99 -16.77
CA SER A 330 -25.87 13.27 -17.17
C SER A 330 -27.30 13.40 -16.64
N GLU A 331 -28.10 12.32 -16.64
CA GLU A 331 -29.48 12.32 -16.12
C GLU A 331 -29.57 12.37 -14.59
N LEU A 332 -28.62 11.73 -13.89
CA LEU A 332 -28.58 11.70 -12.42
C LEU A 332 -27.86 12.89 -11.79
N SER A 333 -27.15 13.70 -12.58
CA SER A 333 -26.45 14.89 -12.10
C SER A 333 -27.43 15.99 -11.67
N GLU A 334 -27.02 16.76 -10.67
CA GLU A 334 -27.76 17.95 -10.21
C GLU A 334 -27.51 19.16 -11.12
N GLU A 335 -28.42 20.14 -11.06
CA GLU A 335 -28.18 21.46 -11.65
C GLU A 335 -26.93 22.09 -11.02
N PRO A 336 -26.07 22.80 -11.78
CA PRO A 336 -26.20 23.20 -13.19
C PRO A 336 -25.62 22.19 -14.20
N TRP A 337 -25.16 21.02 -13.75
CA TRP A 337 -24.43 20.05 -14.57
C TRP A 337 -25.33 18.96 -15.17
N LYS A 338 -26.61 18.94 -14.78
CA LYS A 338 -27.62 18.03 -15.31
C LYS A 338 -27.70 18.10 -16.83
N GLY A 339 -27.75 16.94 -17.46
CA GLY A 339 -27.85 16.79 -18.91
C GLY A 339 -26.55 17.12 -19.65
N LYS A 340 -25.43 17.37 -18.95
CA LYS A 340 -24.14 17.71 -19.57
C LYS A 340 -23.14 16.57 -19.45
N LEU A 341 -22.25 16.47 -20.44
CA LEU A 341 -21.05 15.63 -20.44
C LEU A 341 -19.96 16.27 -21.32
N ILE A 342 -18.76 15.71 -21.31
CA ILE A 342 -17.60 16.23 -22.03
C ILE A 342 -17.11 15.21 -23.07
N THR A 343 -16.74 15.69 -24.26
CA THR A 343 -16.14 14.85 -25.31
C THR A 343 -14.72 14.40 -24.95
N PHE A 344 -14.38 13.14 -25.29
CA PHE A 344 -13.02 12.63 -25.18
C PHE A 344 -12.17 13.09 -26.39
N SER A 345 -11.60 14.28 -26.28
CA SER A 345 -10.89 14.94 -27.38
C SER A 345 -9.72 15.80 -26.88
N ALA A 346 -8.70 15.97 -27.71
CA ALA A 346 -7.64 16.97 -27.52
C ALA A 346 -8.22 18.39 -27.37
N ASN A 347 -9.37 18.63 -28.01
CA ASN A 347 -10.19 19.84 -27.89
C ASN A 347 -11.54 19.46 -27.26
N PRO A 348 -11.59 19.27 -25.94
CA PRO A 348 -12.79 18.81 -25.26
C PRO A 348 -13.89 19.88 -25.34
N LYS A 349 -15.14 19.44 -25.49
CA LYS A 349 -16.33 20.29 -25.49
C LYS A 349 -17.34 19.75 -24.50
N ILE A 350 -18.02 20.65 -23.78
CA ILE A 350 -19.21 20.31 -23.00
C ILE A 350 -20.36 20.21 -23.99
N GLN A 351 -21.04 19.08 -23.96
CA GLN A 351 -22.21 18.79 -24.75
C GLN A 351 -23.43 18.73 -23.86
N ASP A 352 -24.47 19.44 -24.26
CA ASP A 352 -25.81 19.23 -23.74
C ASP A 352 -26.40 18.00 -24.45
N VAL A 353 -26.68 16.93 -23.71
CA VAL A 353 -27.22 15.71 -24.27
C VAL A 353 -28.62 16.00 -24.82
N VAL A 354 -28.74 16.04 -26.14
CA VAL A 354 -30.00 16.31 -26.84
C VAL A 354 -30.71 14.99 -27.15
N GLY A 355 -31.99 14.93 -26.80
CA GLY A 355 -32.85 13.79 -27.13
C GLY A 355 -34.02 13.67 -26.16
N SER A 356 -35.19 13.31 -26.69
CA SER A 356 -36.40 13.02 -25.93
C SER A 356 -36.50 11.55 -25.53
N SER A 357 -35.90 10.66 -26.31
CA SER A 357 -35.79 9.21 -26.04
C SER A 357 -34.36 8.80 -25.69
N LEU A 358 -34.20 7.64 -25.07
CA LEU A 358 -32.90 7.01 -24.83
C LEU A 358 -32.15 6.81 -26.15
N ALA A 359 -32.84 6.34 -27.22
CA ALA A 359 -32.24 6.16 -28.54
C ALA A 359 -31.63 7.45 -29.09
N GLU A 360 -32.36 8.57 -29.01
CA GLU A 360 -31.85 9.87 -29.45
C GLU A 360 -30.64 10.31 -28.62
N LYS A 361 -30.70 10.15 -27.30
CA LYS A 361 -29.60 10.51 -26.39
C LYS A 361 -28.36 9.65 -26.64
N THR A 362 -28.50 8.34 -26.79
CA THR A 362 -27.37 7.44 -27.03
C THR A 362 -26.77 7.66 -28.41
N ASN A 363 -27.59 7.92 -29.43
CA ASN A 363 -27.12 8.28 -30.76
C ASN A 363 -26.40 9.63 -30.77
N PHE A 364 -26.91 10.61 -30.02
CA PHE A 364 -26.21 11.89 -29.82
C PHE A 364 -24.82 11.65 -29.24
N VAL A 365 -24.71 10.88 -28.15
CA VAL A 365 -23.42 10.57 -27.50
C VAL A 365 -22.50 9.77 -28.44
N ARG A 366 -22.99 8.75 -29.15
CA ARG A 366 -22.23 7.96 -30.14
C ARG A 366 -21.68 8.81 -31.29
N SER A 367 -22.38 9.88 -31.66
CA SER A 367 -22.01 10.77 -32.77
C SER A 367 -21.14 11.96 -32.38
N MET A 368 -20.79 12.08 -31.09
CA MET A 368 -19.90 13.14 -30.64
C MET A 368 -18.53 13.05 -31.29
N GLU A 369 -17.93 14.22 -31.54
CA GLU A 369 -16.54 14.28 -31.96
C GLU A 369 -15.62 13.70 -30.87
N TRP A 370 -14.58 13.01 -31.31
CA TRP A 370 -13.52 12.48 -30.46
C TRP A 370 -12.16 12.75 -31.11
N GLY A 371 -11.08 12.78 -30.32
CA GLY A 371 -9.80 13.37 -30.73
C GLY A 371 -8.54 12.54 -30.48
N MET A 372 -8.62 11.20 -30.60
CA MET A 372 -7.57 10.19 -30.27
C MET A 372 -7.00 10.23 -28.84
N ASN A 373 -7.26 11.28 -28.05
CA ASN A 373 -6.90 11.43 -26.64
C ASN A 373 -7.79 12.50 -25.97
N THR A 374 -7.60 12.76 -24.68
CA THR A 374 -8.23 13.87 -23.94
C THR A 374 -7.20 14.79 -23.30
N ASN A 375 -7.40 16.11 -23.44
CA ASN A 375 -6.59 17.12 -22.75
C ASN A 375 -7.31 17.61 -21.49
N PHE A 376 -6.94 17.10 -20.31
CA PHE A 376 -7.61 17.47 -19.06
C PHE A 376 -7.40 18.94 -18.66
N GLN A 377 -6.32 19.59 -19.07
CA GLN A 377 -6.17 21.03 -18.82
C GLN A 377 -7.27 21.82 -19.52
N ASN A 378 -7.53 21.52 -20.80
CA ASN A 378 -8.63 22.14 -21.53
C ASN A 378 -10.00 21.78 -20.92
N VAL A 379 -10.15 20.57 -20.36
CA VAL A 379 -11.36 20.21 -19.60
C VAL A 379 -11.53 21.09 -18.36
N PHE A 380 -10.47 21.30 -17.57
CA PHE A 380 -10.53 22.15 -16.39
C PHE A 380 -10.79 23.62 -16.74
N ASP A 381 -10.17 24.13 -17.80
CA ASP A 381 -10.37 25.49 -18.28
C ASP A 381 -11.83 25.67 -18.72
N LEU A 382 -12.40 24.71 -19.45
CA LEU A 382 -13.79 24.72 -19.88
C LEU A 382 -14.79 24.68 -18.70
N LEU A 383 -14.51 23.86 -17.68
CA LEU A 383 -15.32 23.83 -16.45
C LEU A 383 -15.25 25.15 -15.69
N LEU A 384 -14.07 25.76 -15.65
CA LEU A 384 -13.87 27.07 -15.03
C LEU A 384 -14.60 28.18 -15.80
N GLU A 385 -14.56 28.16 -17.14
CA GLU A 385 -15.32 29.09 -17.98
C GLU A 385 -16.81 29.02 -17.72
N VAL A 386 -17.38 27.80 -17.70
CA VAL A 386 -18.80 27.59 -17.36
C VAL A 386 -19.10 28.07 -15.94
N ALA A 387 -18.21 27.80 -14.98
CA ALA A 387 -18.41 28.23 -13.60
C ALA A 387 -18.39 29.74 -13.43
N VAL A 388 -17.45 30.43 -14.09
CA VAL A 388 -17.33 31.89 -14.05
C VAL A 388 -18.52 32.54 -14.76
N ALA A 389 -18.89 32.05 -15.95
CA ALA A 389 -20.04 32.56 -16.69
C ALA A 389 -21.36 32.33 -15.92
N GLY A 390 -21.50 31.16 -15.28
CA GLY A 390 -22.65 30.79 -14.46
C GLY A 390 -22.67 31.40 -13.06
N LYS A 391 -21.60 32.11 -12.65
CA LYS A 391 -21.42 32.63 -11.28
C LYS A 391 -21.64 31.55 -10.20
N LEU A 392 -21.13 30.35 -10.46
CA LEU A 392 -21.33 29.20 -9.58
C LEU A 392 -20.64 29.40 -8.24
N LYS A 393 -21.29 28.93 -7.18
CA LYS A 393 -20.69 28.91 -5.85
C LYS A 393 -19.64 27.79 -5.77
N PRO A 394 -18.63 27.90 -4.88
CA PRO A 394 -17.60 26.88 -4.71
C PRO A 394 -18.14 25.47 -4.41
N ASP A 395 -19.31 25.35 -3.77
CA ASP A 395 -19.97 24.08 -3.45
C ASP A 395 -20.69 23.43 -4.64
N GLU A 396 -20.98 24.22 -5.69
CA GLU A 396 -21.60 23.78 -6.96
C GLU A 396 -20.55 23.38 -8.01
N MET A 397 -19.26 23.59 -7.72
CA MET A 397 -18.16 23.23 -8.62
C MET A 397 -18.02 21.70 -8.76
N ILE A 398 -17.65 21.25 -9.96
CA ILE A 398 -17.27 19.86 -10.20
C ILE A 398 -16.09 19.48 -9.31
N LYS A 399 -16.28 18.43 -8.51
CA LYS A 399 -15.27 17.82 -7.63
C LYS A 399 -14.77 16.48 -8.16
N ARG A 400 -15.53 15.84 -9.07
CA ARG A 400 -15.25 14.51 -9.60
C ARG A 400 -15.47 14.45 -11.11
N LEU A 401 -14.43 14.05 -11.85
CA LEU A 401 -14.52 13.70 -13.26
C LEU A 401 -14.62 12.18 -13.39
N LEU A 402 -15.62 11.69 -14.12
CA LEU A 402 -15.80 10.28 -14.42
C LEU A 402 -15.39 10.04 -15.87
N VAL A 403 -14.28 9.35 -16.10
CA VAL A 403 -13.76 9.12 -17.46
C VAL A 403 -14.04 7.68 -17.87
N PHE A 404 -14.71 7.51 -19.00
CA PHE A 404 -14.99 6.20 -19.58
C PHE A 404 -14.21 6.05 -20.89
N SER A 405 -13.15 5.25 -20.89
CA SER A 405 -12.24 5.00 -22.03
C SER A 405 -11.57 3.63 -21.90
N ASP A 406 -11.12 3.07 -23.01
CA ASP A 406 -10.33 1.84 -23.12
C ASP A 406 -8.81 2.12 -23.14
N MET A 407 -8.40 3.39 -23.22
CA MET A 407 -7.00 3.79 -23.36
C MET A 407 -6.24 3.79 -22.02
N GLU A 408 -4.95 3.45 -22.08
CA GLU A 408 -3.98 3.81 -21.05
C GLU A 408 -3.72 5.33 -21.13
N PHE A 409 -3.78 6.05 -20.01
CA PHE A 409 -3.59 7.50 -20.00
C PHE A 409 -2.12 7.86 -20.30
N ASP A 410 -1.83 8.35 -21.52
CA ASP A 410 -0.46 8.75 -21.91
C ASP A 410 0.12 9.86 -21.00
N GLN A 411 -0.68 10.89 -20.67
CA GLN A 411 -0.35 12.05 -19.81
C GLN A 411 -1.57 12.99 -19.67
N ALA A 412 -1.81 13.56 -18.48
CA ALA A 412 -3.00 14.40 -18.21
C ALA A 412 -2.93 15.85 -18.76
N SER A 413 -1.82 16.28 -19.38
CA SER A 413 -1.70 17.63 -19.93
C SER A 413 -0.84 17.67 -21.20
N ALA A 414 -1.33 18.33 -22.25
CA ALA A 414 -0.58 18.55 -23.47
C ALA A 414 0.53 19.61 -23.26
N TYR A 415 1.78 19.17 -23.21
CA TYR A 415 2.93 20.06 -23.40
C TYR A 415 3.22 20.32 -24.90
N LYS A 416 2.20 20.30 -25.77
CA LYS A 416 2.40 20.16 -27.23
C LYS A 416 1.73 21.19 -28.16
N SER A 417 0.99 22.20 -27.71
CA SER A 417 0.26 23.11 -28.63
C SER A 417 0.62 24.60 -28.58
N LEU A 418 1.87 24.98 -28.28
CA LEU A 418 2.34 26.37 -28.48
C LEU A 418 3.78 26.39 -29.03
N ASP A 419 3.94 26.03 -30.31
CA ASP A 419 5.13 26.37 -31.11
C ASP A 419 5.10 27.87 -31.47
N LEU A 420 5.32 28.71 -30.46
CA LEU A 420 5.72 30.11 -30.67
C LEU A 420 7.25 30.20 -30.63
N PRO A 421 7.90 30.98 -31.54
CA PRO A 421 9.36 31.15 -31.59
C PRO A 421 9.98 31.61 -30.27
N GLU A 422 9.20 32.28 -29.41
CA GLU A 422 9.59 32.75 -28.07
C GLU A 422 9.88 31.62 -27.07
N ARG A 423 9.54 30.35 -27.35
CA ARG A 423 9.67 29.22 -26.40
C ARG A 423 10.63 28.11 -26.83
N ALA A 424 11.42 28.29 -27.89
CA ALA A 424 12.52 27.38 -28.20
C ALA A 424 13.43 27.06 -26.98
N PRO A 425 13.76 28.03 -26.08
CA PRO A 425 14.50 27.76 -24.85
C PRO A 425 13.75 26.85 -23.87
N LYS A 426 12.42 27.03 -23.72
CA LYS A 426 11.58 26.22 -22.81
C LYS A 426 11.44 24.76 -23.27
N ARG A 427 11.39 24.52 -24.59
CA ARG A 427 11.38 23.16 -25.16
C ARG A 427 12.71 22.45 -24.97
N ARG A 428 13.82 23.19 -25.06
CA ARG A 428 15.17 22.67 -24.81
C ARG A 428 15.35 22.32 -23.33
N LEU A 429 14.96 23.21 -22.43
CA LEU A 429 14.98 22.98 -20.98
C LEU A 429 14.04 21.83 -20.57
N TRP A 430 12.86 21.70 -21.19
CA TRP A 430 11.98 20.54 -21.00
C TRP A 430 12.71 19.24 -21.37
N LYS A 431 13.27 19.15 -22.59
CA LYS A 431 13.99 17.95 -23.02
C LYS A 431 15.15 17.62 -22.08
N GLN A 432 15.88 18.64 -21.61
CA GLN A 432 16.98 18.46 -20.67
C GLN A 432 16.50 17.96 -19.31
N ILE A 433 15.49 18.58 -18.69
CA ILE A 433 14.96 18.15 -17.39
C ILE A 433 14.41 16.72 -17.44
N TRP A 434 13.68 16.38 -18.50
CA TRP A 434 13.08 15.05 -18.62
C TRP A 434 14.08 13.99 -19.11
N GLY A 435 15.12 14.40 -19.84
CA GLY A 435 16.26 13.56 -20.23
C GLY A 435 17.33 13.41 -19.14
N TRP A 436 17.38 14.31 -18.16
CA TRP A 436 18.35 14.32 -17.06
C TRP A 436 18.31 13.01 -16.25
N VAL A 437 19.45 12.52 -15.80
CA VAL A 437 19.58 11.19 -15.17
C VAL A 437 19.36 11.29 -13.65
N GLY A 438 18.13 11.61 -13.23
CA GLY A 438 17.80 11.62 -11.81
C GLY A 438 16.31 11.35 -11.49
N PRO A 439 15.92 11.37 -10.20
CA PRO A 439 14.62 10.88 -9.76
C PRO A 439 13.44 11.62 -10.40
N GLN A 440 12.35 10.91 -10.74
CA GLN A 440 11.16 11.52 -11.36
C GLN A 440 10.56 12.66 -10.53
N ARG A 441 10.61 12.57 -9.20
CA ARG A 441 10.20 13.65 -8.29
C ARG A 441 11.03 14.92 -8.45
N VAL A 442 12.34 14.77 -8.71
CA VAL A 442 13.27 15.90 -8.93
C VAL A 442 13.04 16.47 -10.32
N LYS A 443 12.77 15.64 -11.34
CA LYS A 443 12.36 16.10 -12.67
C LYS A 443 11.09 16.94 -12.65
N GLN A 444 10.05 16.44 -11.96
CA GLN A 444 8.82 17.19 -11.74
C GLN A 444 9.07 18.50 -11.01
N PHE A 445 9.92 18.49 -9.98
CA PHE A 445 10.27 19.69 -9.24
C PHE A 445 11.05 20.70 -10.09
N LEU A 446 12.12 20.27 -10.77
CA LEU A 446 12.91 21.10 -11.69
C LEU A 446 12.01 21.69 -12.78
N TRP A 447 11.01 20.93 -13.20
CA TRP A 447 10.03 21.40 -14.15
C TRP A 447 9.12 22.49 -13.59
N LEU A 448 8.61 22.33 -12.37
CA LEU A 448 7.82 23.36 -11.69
C LEU A 448 8.66 24.61 -11.41
N ALA A 449 9.94 24.43 -11.04
CA ALA A 449 10.90 25.51 -10.87
C ALA A 449 11.10 26.25 -12.20
N ALA A 450 11.41 25.55 -13.30
CA ALA A 450 11.59 26.14 -14.62
C ALA A 450 10.37 26.91 -15.17
N GLN A 451 9.18 26.66 -14.63
CA GLN A 451 7.94 27.36 -14.99
C GLN A 451 7.57 28.49 -14.02
N ASP A 452 8.40 28.78 -13.02
CA ASP A 452 8.09 29.71 -11.93
C ASP A 452 6.79 29.35 -11.17
N ARG A 453 6.48 28.04 -11.06
CA ARG A 453 5.23 27.53 -10.46
C ARG A 453 5.38 26.99 -9.04
N LEU A 454 6.52 27.23 -8.38
CA LEU A 454 6.67 26.90 -6.96
C LEU A 454 5.87 27.89 -6.10
N LEU A 455 5.26 27.41 -5.03
CA LEU A 455 4.44 28.21 -4.12
C LEU A 455 5.32 29.04 -3.15
N THR A 456 6.12 29.94 -3.72
CA THR A 456 6.96 30.89 -2.99
C THR A 456 6.12 31.91 -2.22
N ASN A 457 6.67 32.58 -1.21
CA ASN A 457 5.97 33.66 -0.50
C ASN A 457 5.52 34.79 -1.43
N GLY A 458 6.28 35.10 -2.48
CA GLY A 458 5.84 36.05 -3.50
C GLY A 458 4.54 35.63 -4.16
N GLU A 459 4.43 34.34 -4.49
CA GLU A 459 3.23 33.77 -5.11
C GLU A 459 2.08 33.53 -4.12
N ARG A 460 2.38 33.20 -2.86
CA ARG A 460 1.40 33.09 -1.77
C ARG A 460 0.76 34.45 -1.47
N HIS A 461 1.56 35.52 -1.39
CA HIS A 461 1.07 36.88 -1.22
C HIS A 461 0.22 37.33 -2.41
N ARG A 462 0.67 37.07 -3.65
CA ARG A 462 -0.10 37.37 -4.87
C ARG A 462 -1.47 36.68 -4.89
N ARG A 463 -1.57 35.49 -4.28
CA ARG A 463 -2.80 34.70 -4.15
C ARG A 463 -3.59 34.99 -2.88
N HIS A 464 -3.20 36.00 -2.09
CA HIS A 464 -3.82 36.37 -0.82
C HIS A 464 -3.82 35.22 0.21
N LEU A 465 -2.81 34.36 0.18
CA LEU A 465 -2.59 33.28 1.15
C LEU A 465 -1.66 33.69 2.31
N THR A 466 -0.92 34.79 2.15
CA THR A 466 -0.05 35.39 3.18
C THR A 466 -0.13 36.91 3.07
N ASP A 467 0.17 37.60 4.18
CA ASP A 467 0.18 39.08 4.24
C ASP A 467 1.52 39.70 3.78
N THR A 468 2.50 38.87 3.40
CA THR A 468 3.82 39.33 2.99
C THR A 468 4.41 38.47 1.87
N SER A 469 5.08 39.13 0.92
CA SER A 469 5.84 38.49 -0.15
C SER A 469 7.28 38.17 0.24
N LEU A 470 7.75 38.60 1.42
CA LEU A 470 9.15 38.48 1.81
C LEU A 470 9.58 37.02 2.00
N CYS A 471 10.82 36.71 1.61
CA CYS A 471 11.42 35.39 1.81
C CYS A 471 11.53 35.06 3.29
N ASP A 472 11.12 33.84 3.65
CA ASP A 472 11.10 33.40 5.04
C ASP A 472 12.50 33.25 5.65
N LEU A 473 13.53 33.17 4.82
CA LEU A 473 14.91 32.94 5.24
C LEU A 473 15.71 34.22 5.40
N CYS A 474 15.68 35.09 4.40
CA CYS A 474 16.43 36.35 4.45
C CYS A 474 15.61 37.49 5.05
N LYS A 475 14.26 37.44 4.94
CA LYS A 475 13.34 38.52 5.33
C LYS A 475 13.63 39.89 4.68
N VAL A 476 14.50 39.95 3.66
CA VAL A 476 14.91 41.20 2.99
C VAL A 476 14.23 41.41 1.64
N GLN A 477 14.13 40.36 0.82
CA GLN A 477 13.64 40.45 -0.56
C GLN A 477 12.37 39.60 -0.75
N PRO A 478 11.51 39.94 -1.73
CA PRO A 478 10.41 39.07 -2.14
C PRO A 478 10.91 37.67 -2.54
N GLU A 479 10.23 36.64 -2.08
CA GLU A 479 10.57 35.26 -2.41
C GLU A 479 10.10 34.91 -3.83
N THR A 480 10.98 35.04 -4.81
CA THR A 480 10.80 34.47 -6.15
C THR A 480 11.41 33.06 -6.20
N VAL A 481 11.14 32.28 -7.25
CA VAL A 481 11.74 30.95 -7.41
C VAL A 481 13.26 31.05 -7.49
N LEU A 482 13.77 31.98 -8.32
CA LEU A 482 15.21 32.22 -8.41
C LEU A 482 15.81 32.75 -7.10
N HIS A 483 15.09 33.59 -6.35
CA HIS A 483 15.54 34.03 -5.05
C HIS A 483 15.63 32.87 -4.06
N ALA A 484 14.56 32.08 -3.93
CA ALA A 484 14.54 30.92 -3.05
C ALA A 484 15.62 29.89 -3.41
N LEU A 485 15.86 29.68 -4.70
CA LEU A 485 16.79 28.65 -5.17
C LEU A 485 18.22 29.14 -5.39
N ARG A 486 18.50 30.45 -5.42
CA ARG A 486 19.85 30.95 -5.74
C ARG A 486 20.24 32.23 -5.02
N ASP A 487 19.40 33.28 -5.08
CA ASP A 487 19.82 34.64 -4.67
C ASP A 487 19.57 34.97 -3.20
N CYS A 488 18.80 34.15 -2.49
CA CYS A 488 18.68 34.23 -1.04
C CYS A 488 20.05 34.03 -0.40
N THR A 489 20.38 34.81 0.63
CA THR A 489 21.68 34.72 1.33
C THR A 489 22.03 33.29 1.75
N HIS A 490 21.03 32.49 2.11
CA HIS A 490 21.17 31.08 2.47
C HIS A 490 21.47 30.19 1.26
N SER A 491 20.76 30.40 0.14
CA SER A 491 20.98 29.68 -1.12
C SER A 491 22.32 30.05 -1.76
N VAL A 492 22.76 31.31 -1.65
CA VAL A 492 24.09 31.77 -2.07
C VAL A 492 25.18 31.04 -1.29
N GLN A 493 25.03 30.90 0.02
CA GLN A 493 26.01 30.17 0.85
C GLN A 493 26.08 28.70 0.44
N PHE A 494 24.93 28.06 0.18
CA PHE A 494 24.86 26.71 -0.36
C PHE A 494 25.65 26.59 -1.67
N TRP A 495 25.35 27.41 -2.69
CA TRP A 495 26.02 27.34 -3.99
C TRP A 495 27.50 27.70 -3.93
N LYS A 496 27.88 28.70 -3.14
CA LYS A 496 29.29 29.04 -2.89
C LYS A 496 30.03 27.91 -2.18
N ALA A 497 29.34 27.06 -1.43
CA ALA A 497 29.94 25.87 -0.87
C ALA A 497 30.19 24.80 -1.94
N ILE A 498 29.55 24.78 -3.10
CA ILE A 498 29.70 23.66 -4.07
C ILE A 498 30.53 24.06 -5.29
N LEU A 499 30.40 25.32 -5.70
CA LEU A 499 31.03 25.83 -6.91
C LEU A 499 32.45 26.33 -6.64
N PRO A 500 33.44 26.05 -7.51
CA PRO A 500 34.75 26.70 -7.44
C PRO A 500 34.60 28.22 -7.55
N ARG A 501 35.48 28.97 -6.85
CA ARG A 501 35.41 30.45 -6.79
C ARG A 501 35.44 31.09 -8.18
N SER A 502 36.10 30.47 -9.14
CA SER A 502 36.17 30.91 -10.54
C SER A 502 34.80 31.02 -11.21
N ARG A 503 33.80 30.23 -10.79
CA ARG A 503 32.46 30.20 -11.41
C ARG A 503 31.40 31.04 -10.69
N TRP A 504 31.74 31.68 -9.56
CA TRP A 504 30.76 32.47 -8.81
C TRP A 504 30.18 33.61 -9.64
N THR A 505 31.03 34.35 -10.34
CA THR A 505 30.59 35.50 -11.15
C THR A 505 29.62 35.08 -12.25
N GLU A 506 29.91 33.98 -12.95
CA GLU A 506 29.04 33.44 -13.99
C GLU A 506 27.73 32.88 -13.40
N PHE A 507 27.82 32.02 -12.38
CA PHE A 507 26.67 31.30 -11.84
C PHE A 507 25.58 32.22 -11.25
N PHE A 508 25.99 33.31 -10.57
CA PHE A 508 25.06 34.26 -9.94
C PHE A 508 24.62 35.41 -10.86
N ALA A 509 25.22 35.56 -12.05
CA ALA A 509 24.85 36.63 -12.99
C ALA A 509 23.80 36.22 -14.04
N VAL A 510 23.50 34.92 -14.17
CA VAL A 510 22.63 34.38 -15.23
C VAL A 510 21.15 34.51 -14.85
N GLU A 511 20.23 34.69 -15.79
CA GLU A 511 18.79 34.71 -15.47
C GLU A 511 18.22 33.30 -15.24
N HIS A 512 17.03 33.18 -14.63
CA HIS A 512 16.46 31.92 -14.14
C HIS A 512 16.47 30.75 -15.14
N GLY A 513 15.90 30.95 -16.33
CA GLY A 513 15.81 29.89 -17.35
C GLY A 513 17.17 29.43 -17.87
N PRO A 514 18.02 30.36 -18.37
CA PRO A 514 19.38 30.03 -18.79
C PRO A 514 20.25 29.45 -17.66
N TRP A 515 19.99 29.82 -16.40
CA TRP A 515 20.70 29.28 -15.24
C TRP A 515 20.41 27.80 -15.03
N LEU A 516 19.15 27.38 -15.16
CA LEU A 516 18.79 25.95 -15.13
C LEU A 516 19.35 25.21 -16.35
N GLU A 517 19.27 25.81 -17.54
CA GLU A 517 19.75 25.21 -18.78
C GLU A 517 21.26 24.93 -18.74
N ALA A 518 22.07 25.93 -18.37
CA ALA A 518 23.53 25.82 -18.38
C ALA A 518 24.08 24.79 -17.38
N ASN A 519 23.33 24.50 -16.32
CA ASN A 519 23.79 23.60 -15.26
C ASN A 519 23.19 22.19 -15.36
N LEU A 520 22.20 21.95 -16.24
CA LEU A 520 21.61 20.63 -16.47
C LEU A 520 22.16 19.91 -17.72
N THR A 521 23.15 20.48 -18.42
CA THR A 521 23.66 19.93 -19.70
C THR A 521 25.00 19.20 -19.67
N GLY A 522 25.64 19.01 -18.52
CA GLY A 522 26.87 18.20 -18.41
C GLY A 522 28.09 18.68 -19.23
N THR A 523 28.00 19.76 -20.01
CA THR A 523 29.06 20.21 -20.94
C THR A 523 30.15 21.09 -20.30
N SER A 524 30.25 21.08 -18.98
CA SER A 524 31.28 21.86 -18.27
C SER A 524 32.53 20.99 -18.13
N ASN A 525 33.45 21.06 -19.11
CA ASN A 525 34.72 20.31 -19.15
C ASN A 525 35.64 20.48 -17.90
N ASP A 526 35.29 21.37 -16.97
CA ASP A 526 36.08 21.71 -15.77
C ASP A 526 35.38 21.35 -14.43
N LEU A 527 34.22 20.68 -14.45
CA LEU A 527 33.51 20.20 -13.25
C LEU A 527 33.43 18.67 -13.25
N ASP A 528 33.28 18.04 -12.08
CA ASP A 528 33.13 16.57 -11.94
C ASP A 528 32.10 16.01 -12.95
N ASP A 529 32.34 14.80 -13.43
CA ASP A 529 31.55 14.11 -14.47
C ASP A 529 30.02 14.02 -14.16
N ASP A 530 29.61 14.30 -12.91
CA ASP A 530 28.22 14.27 -12.41
C ASP A 530 27.66 15.66 -11.98
N TRP A 531 28.21 16.78 -12.47
CA TRP A 531 27.77 18.14 -12.07
C TRP A 531 26.28 18.39 -12.32
N ASP A 532 25.75 17.95 -13.45
CA ASP A 532 24.35 18.10 -13.81
C ASP A 532 23.42 17.41 -12.79
N CYS A 533 23.83 16.23 -12.32
CA CYS A 533 23.14 15.48 -11.27
C CYS A 533 23.19 16.23 -9.93
N SER A 534 24.37 16.74 -9.58
CA SER A 534 24.61 17.50 -8.35
C SER A 534 23.79 18.78 -8.28
N PHE A 535 23.72 19.50 -9.41
CA PHE A 535 22.93 20.71 -9.55
C PHE A 535 21.43 20.41 -9.43
N GLY A 536 20.93 19.41 -10.16
CA GLY A 536 19.50 19.04 -10.12
C GLY A 536 19.02 18.65 -8.72
N VAL A 537 19.82 17.88 -7.99
CA VAL A 537 19.53 17.51 -6.58
C VAL A 537 19.68 18.71 -5.65
N GLY A 538 20.68 19.57 -5.86
CA GLY A 538 20.89 20.77 -5.06
C GLY A 538 19.74 21.77 -5.15
N VAL A 539 19.22 21.99 -6.36
CA VAL A 539 18.03 22.82 -6.61
C VAL A 539 16.79 22.25 -5.88
N TRP A 540 16.58 20.93 -5.92
CA TRP A 540 15.47 20.29 -5.19
C TRP A 540 15.60 20.39 -3.67
N ARG A 541 16.81 20.21 -3.14
CA ARG A 541 17.13 20.35 -1.71
C ARG A 541 16.80 21.73 -1.16
N LEU A 542 17.11 22.79 -1.91
CA LEU A 542 16.86 24.16 -1.49
C LEU A 542 15.37 24.50 -1.33
N HIS A 543 14.48 23.82 -2.05
CA HIS A 543 13.03 24.00 -1.88
C HIS A 543 12.42 23.14 -0.77
N GLY A 544 12.89 21.90 -0.61
CA GLY A 544 12.42 20.99 0.46
C GLY A 544 12.63 21.54 1.88
N GLY A 545 13.54 22.50 2.05
CA GLY A 545 13.75 23.23 3.29
C GLY A 545 12.68 24.28 3.64
N ASN A 546 11.79 24.66 2.72
CA ASN A 546 10.84 25.77 2.92
C ASN A 546 9.38 25.36 3.25
N SER A 547 8.99 24.09 3.11
CA SER A 547 7.59 23.64 3.32
C SER A 547 7.40 22.66 4.50
N SER A 548 8.48 22.37 5.20
CA SER A 548 8.54 21.54 6.41
C SER A 548 9.87 21.89 7.08
N GLY A 549 9.88 22.18 8.38
CA GLY A 549 11.05 22.69 9.11
C GLY A 549 12.29 21.79 9.01
N VAL A 550 13.07 21.97 7.94
CA VAL A 550 14.31 21.24 7.63
C VAL A 550 15.35 22.25 7.14
N LEU A 551 15.64 23.24 7.99
CA LEU A 551 16.74 24.21 7.82
C LEU A 551 17.82 24.00 8.88
N SER A 552 18.19 22.75 9.16
CA SER A 552 19.28 22.42 10.10
C SER A 552 20.44 21.62 9.47
N THR A 553 20.55 21.53 8.14
CA THR A 553 21.65 20.76 7.49
C THR A 553 22.44 21.53 6.42
N GLY A 554 22.41 22.86 6.47
CA GLY A 554 23.17 23.71 5.54
C GLY A 554 24.54 24.13 6.07
N LEU A 555 25.54 23.24 6.10
CA LEU A 555 26.96 23.65 6.20
C LEU A 555 28.02 22.60 5.79
N ALA A 556 27.66 21.53 5.04
CA ALA A 556 28.60 20.49 4.62
C ALA A 556 28.71 20.31 3.08
N PHE A 557 28.57 21.38 2.29
CA PHE A 557 28.41 21.26 0.83
C PHE A 557 29.66 21.50 -0.03
N ARG A 558 30.89 21.48 0.53
CA ARG A 558 32.12 21.66 -0.27
C ARG A 558 32.99 20.41 -0.39
N ARG A 559 32.39 19.24 -0.68
CA ARG A 559 33.07 18.05 -1.28
C ARG A 559 32.26 16.75 -1.45
N ASN A 560 30.99 16.68 -1.04
CA ASN A 560 30.28 15.41 -0.90
C ASN A 560 28.98 15.36 -1.73
N ILE A 561 29.06 14.92 -2.98
CA ILE A 561 27.92 14.79 -3.91
C ILE A 561 27.10 13.49 -3.72
N PHE A 562 27.55 12.54 -2.89
CA PHE A 562 26.78 11.32 -2.54
C PHE A 562 26.73 11.06 -1.03
N ARG A 563 26.21 11.98 -0.21
CA ARG A 563 25.94 11.69 1.22
C ARG A 563 24.67 12.34 1.75
N SER A 564 23.86 11.49 2.38
CA SER A 564 22.59 11.72 3.08
C SER A 564 21.34 11.80 2.20
N THR A 565 20.39 10.88 2.39
CA THR A 565 18.95 11.15 2.53
C THR A 565 18.43 10.02 3.41
N GLY A 566 17.94 10.34 4.61
CA GLY A 566 17.10 9.48 5.44
C GLY A 566 17.70 8.15 5.91
N GLY A 567 18.56 8.19 6.92
CA GLY A 567 18.89 7.02 7.73
C GLY A 567 18.87 7.43 9.19
N GLU A 568 17.74 7.25 9.87
CA GLU A 568 17.73 7.30 11.33
C GLU A 568 18.63 6.17 11.86
N SER A 569 19.51 6.58 12.75
CA SER A 569 20.88 6.09 12.84
C SER A 569 21.03 4.82 13.67
N PHE A 570 20.63 3.65 13.19
CA PHE A 570 21.15 2.38 13.74
C PHE A 570 21.56 1.35 12.68
N GLY A 571 21.80 1.81 11.45
CA GLY A 571 22.13 0.95 10.30
C GLY A 571 23.14 1.53 9.31
N TRP A 572 23.92 2.54 9.70
CA TRP A 572 24.84 3.24 8.80
C TRP A 572 26.30 3.16 9.26
N SER A 573 26.87 1.99 9.04
CA SER A 573 28.31 1.86 8.79
C SER A 573 28.65 0.87 7.66
N SER A 574 27.68 0.22 7.00
CA SER A 574 27.98 -0.68 5.88
C SER A 574 28.32 0.04 4.59
N ASN A 575 27.86 1.27 4.39
CA ASN A 575 28.00 1.97 3.12
C ASN A 575 29.31 2.77 2.93
N HIS A 576 29.93 3.32 3.99
CA HIS A 576 31.29 3.90 3.86
C HIS A 576 32.37 2.84 3.68
N ARG A 577 32.18 1.67 4.30
CA ARG A 577 33.11 0.53 4.24
C ARG A 577 33.38 0.09 2.81
N LEU A 578 32.33 0.12 2.00
CA LEU A 578 32.32 -0.32 0.62
C LEU A 578 33.14 0.65 -0.26
N HIS A 579 33.02 1.96 -0.07
CA HIS A 579 33.75 2.93 -0.90
C HIS A 579 35.28 2.88 -0.73
N SER A 580 35.80 2.53 0.46
CA SER A 580 37.23 2.30 0.71
C SER A 580 37.77 0.99 0.13
N VAL A 581 36.89 0.04 -0.21
CA VAL A 581 37.22 -1.24 -0.85
C VAL A 581 36.64 -1.37 -2.26
N GLY A 582 36.11 -0.27 -2.84
CA GLY A 582 35.62 -0.20 -4.23
C GLY A 582 34.16 -0.63 -4.47
N ILE A 583 33.32 -0.77 -3.44
CA ILE A 583 31.90 -1.14 -3.54
C ILE A 583 31.01 0.12 -3.31
N PRO A 584 29.93 0.33 -4.08
CA PRO A 584 29.07 1.50 -3.98
C PRO A 584 28.10 1.46 -2.79
N TYR A 585 27.43 2.59 -2.53
CA TYR A 585 26.37 2.69 -1.54
C TYR A 585 25.23 1.71 -1.84
N LEU A 586 24.87 0.88 -0.86
CA LEU A 586 23.76 -0.06 -0.94
C LEU A 586 22.43 0.66 -0.77
N SER A 587 21.44 0.29 -1.58
CA SER A 587 20.06 0.73 -1.46
C SER A 587 19.37 0.10 -0.25
N SER A 588 18.51 0.84 0.45
CA SER A 588 17.71 0.26 1.55
C SER A 588 16.66 -0.67 0.97
N TYR A 589 16.43 -1.83 1.59
CA TYR A 589 15.50 -2.85 1.08
C TYR A 589 14.05 -2.32 0.93
N LEU A 590 13.62 -1.44 1.84
CA LEU A 590 12.29 -0.85 1.83
C LEU A 590 12.17 0.37 0.90
N ASP A 591 13.24 0.77 0.20
CA ASP A 591 13.16 1.83 -0.80
C ASP A 591 12.40 1.31 -2.03
N SER A 592 11.35 2.04 -2.44
CA SER A 592 10.39 1.59 -3.44
C SER A 592 10.69 2.04 -4.88
N ILE A 593 11.42 3.13 -5.09
CA ILE A 593 11.61 3.74 -6.43
C ILE A 593 13.09 4.00 -6.70
N GLY A 594 13.64 3.36 -7.74
CA GLY A 594 15.01 3.60 -8.20
C GLY A 594 16.10 2.80 -7.48
N SER A 595 15.71 1.95 -6.51
CA SER A 595 16.62 1.07 -5.78
C SER A 595 17.40 0.17 -6.74
N ASN A 596 18.71 0.10 -6.51
CA ASN A 596 19.61 -0.80 -7.20
C ASN A 596 20.20 -1.78 -6.18
N TYR A 597 19.89 -3.06 -6.37
CA TYR A 597 20.33 -4.17 -5.52
C TYR A 597 21.40 -5.04 -6.19
N GLN A 598 21.90 -4.64 -7.37
CA GLN A 598 22.90 -5.37 -8.13
C GLN A 598 24.15 -5.71 -7.30
N GLN A 599 24.55 -4.80 -6.41
CA GLN A 599 25.77 -4.91 -5.61
C GLN A 599 25.49 -5.17 -4.11
N GLY A 600 24.22 -5.39 -3.75
CA GLY A 600 23.78 -5.67 -2.38
C GLY A 600 22.59 -4.80 -1.93
N ALA A 601 22.09 -5.08 -0.72
CA ALA A 601 20.97 -4.38 -0.11
C ALA A 601 21.24 -4.10 1.37
N ASN A 602 20.69 -3.01 1.89
CA ASN A 602 20.72 -2.68 3.32
C ASN A 602 19.36 -2.99 3.96
N PHE A 603 19.35 -3.92 4.92
CA PHE A 603 18.14 -4.34 5.65
C PHE A 603 18.01 -3.67 7.02
N ALA A 604 19.00 -2.88 7.43
CA ALA A 604 19.04 -2.27 8.76
C ALA A 604 17.93 -1.23 8.93
N THR A 605 17.38 -1.16 10.14
CA THR A 605 16.34 -0.18 10.51
C THR A 605 16.70 0.52 11.81
N GLY A 606 16.39 1.82 11.90
CA GLY A 606 16.57 2.61 13.12
C GLY A 606 15.78 2.00 14.28
N GLY A 607 16.37 1.91 15.48
CA GLY A 607 15.71 1.36 16.66
C GLY A 607 15.51 -0.16 16.66
N ALA A 608 16.14 -0.90 15.74
CA ALA A 608 16.03 -2.36 15.67
C ALA A 608 16.71 -3.08 16.83
N THR A 609 15.99 -4.06 17.38
CA THR A 609 16.45 -4.98 18.42
C THR A 609 16.64 -6.40 17.87
N ILE A 610 17.41 -7.22 18.57
CA ILE A 610 17.53 -8.66 18.29
C ILE A 610 16.23 -9.36 18.64
N VAL A 611 15.70 -9.07 19.83
CA VAL A 611 14.44 -9.65 20.33
C VAL A 611 13.27 -8.74 19.98
N ARG A 612 12.11 -9.33 19.64
CA ARG A 612 10.86 -8.58 19.46
C ARG A 612 10.55 -7.76 20.73
N PRO A 613 10.42 -6.43 20.62
CA PRO A 613 9.94 -5.62 21.73
C PRO A 613 8.44 -5.84 21.92
N ASN A 614 7.97 -5.89 23.17
CA ASN A 614 6.53 -5.94 23.50
C ASN A 614 5.81 -4.59 23.35
N GLU A 615 6.50 -3.59 22.79
CA GLU A 615 6.05 -2.21 22.68
C GLU A 615 6.14 -1.75 21.22
N THR A 616 5.38 -0.70 20.89
CA THR A 616 5.32 -0.18 19.51
C THR A 616 6.30 0.99 19.32
N TRP A 617 6.70 1.22 18.06
CA TRP A 617 7.52 2.38 17.65
C TRP A 617 6.99 3.71 18.19
N PHE A 618 5.66 3.91 18.19
CA PHE A 618 5.02 5.16 18.66
C PHE A 618 5.08 5.34 20.18
N ALA A 619 5.20 4.25 20.93
CA ALA A 619 5.28 4.31 22.38
C ALA A 619 6.72 4.54 22.85
N THR A 620 7.70 3.82 22.28
CA THR A 620 9.04 3.75 22.88
C THR A 620 10.21 3.82 21.89
N GLY A 621 9.92 4.08 20.60
CA GLY A 621 10.92 4.20 19.53
C GLY A 621 11.52 2.88 19.07
N ALA A 622 10.95 1.74 19.50
CA ALA A 622 11.43 0.41 19.11
C ALA A 622 10.95 0.05 17.70
N SER A 623 11.88 -0.40 16.84
CA SER A 623 11.57 -0.73 15.45
C SER A 623 10.57 -1.90 15.36
N PRO A 624 9.58 -1.85 14.45
CA PRO A 624 8.76 -3.02 14.14
C PRO A 624 9.52 -4.08 13.33
N PHE A 625 10.79 -3.83 12.97
CA PHE A 625 11.64 -4.71 12.17
C PHE A 625 12.84 -5.23 12.99
N PRO A 626 12.62 -6.12 13.98
CA PRO A 626 13.70 -6.79 14.72
C PRO A 626 14.51 -7.69 13.79
N LEU A 627 15.64 -8.23 14.28
CA LEU A 627 16.59 -9.01 13.48
C LEU A 627 15.93 -10.09 12.62
N GLU A 628 14.99 -10.84 13.18
CA GLU A 628 14.29 -11.90 12.47
C GLU A 628 13.48 -11.41 11.26
N ILE A 629 12.94 -10.18 11.32
CA ILE A 629 12.24 -9.59 10.18
C ILE A 629 13.24 -9.08 9.14
N GLN A 630 14.39 -8.58 9.55
CA GLN A 630 15.47 -8.20 8.61
C GLN A 630 16.03 -9.43 7.88
N VAL A 631 16.13 -10.57 8.55
CA VAL A 631 16.48 -11.87 7.95
C VAL A 631 15.39 -12.34 6.97
N GLU A 632 14.11 -12.16 7.31
CA GLU A 632 13.01 -12.47 6.39
C GLU A 632 12.99 -11.57 5.15
N HIS A 633 13.31 -10.28 5.30
CA HIS A 633 13.48 -9.37 4.16
C HIS A 633 14.60 -9.84 3.22
N TYR A 634 15.72 -10.32 3.77
CA TYR A 634 16.78 -10.93 2.98
C TYR A 634 16.29 -12.17 2.23
N THR A 635 15.56 -13.06 2.93
CA THR A 635 14.95 -14.26 2.34
C THR A 635 14.06 -13.91 1.16
N GLN A 636 13.21 -12.90 1.29
CA GLN A 636 12.34 -12.44 0.22
C GLN A 636 13.10 -11.85 -0.97
N LEU A 637 14.12 -11.03 -0.71
CA LEU A 637 14.97 -10.50 -1.79
C LEU A 637 15.64 -11.64 -2.56
N LYS A 638 16.19 -12.62 -1.83
CA LYS A 638 16.83 -13.80 -2.41
C LYS A 638 15.87 -14.63 -3.25
N ASP A 639 14.66 -14.88 -2.76
CA ASP A 639 13.70 -15.76 -3.44
C ASP A 639 13.05 -15.07 -4.66
N ARG A 640 12.86 -13.75 -4.61
CA ARG A 640 12.16 -12.98 -5.67
C ARG A 640 13.08 -12.45 -6.76
N ALA A 641 14.32 -12.06 -6.43
CA ALA A 641 15.25 -11.46 -7.39
C ALA A 641 15.48 -12.34 -8.63
N PRO A 642 15.72 -13.67 -8.51
CA PRO A 642 15.93 -14.52 -9.67
C PRO A 642 14.70 -14.62 -10.59
N HIS A 643 13.51 -14.68 -10.01
CA HIS A 643 12.26 -14.73 -10.76
C HIS A 643 12.07 -13.48 -11.61
N LEU A 644 12.25 -12.30 -11.00
CA LEU A 644 12.14 -11.01 -11.69
C LEU A 644 13.25 -10.80 -12.73
N TYR A 645 14.48 -11.22 -12.42
CA TYR A 645 15.60 -11.16 -13.34
C TYR A 645 15.35 -11.99 -14.60
N ASN A 646 14.86 -13.22 -14.45
CA ASN A 646 14.63 -14.15 -15.56
C ASN A 646 13.43 -13.76 -16.43
N GLN A 647 12.35 -13.22 -15.84
CA GLN A 647 11.14 -12.83 -16.57
C GLN A 647 11.25 -11.48 -17.28
N SER A 648 12.04 -10.56 -16.75
CA SER A 648 12.15 -9.23 -17.34
C SER A 648 12.79 -9.30 -18.72
N LYS A 649 12.20 -8.65 -19.73
CA LYS A 649 12.85 -8.41 -21.04
C LYS A 649 13.59 -7.07 -21.08
N ASP A 650 13.48 -6.27 -20.04
CA ASP A 650 14.12 -4.96 -19.90
C ASP A 650 15.49 -5.12 -19.22
N GLU A 651 16.55 -4.73 -19.94
CA GLU A 651 17.94 -4.76 -19.47
C GLU A 651 18.18 -3.82 -18.28
N CYS A 652 17.47 -2.70 -18.17
CA CYS A 652 17.58 -1.76 -17.04
C CYS A 652 17.01 -2.34 -15.75
N VAL A 653 15.96 -3.18 -15.86
CA VAL A 653 15.42 -3.91 -14.70
C VAL A 653 16.38 -5.02 -14.29
N ARG A 654 16.93 -5.78 -15.24
CA ARG A 654 17.95 -6.81 -14.95
C ARG A 654 19.20 -6.22 -14.32
N TYR A 655 19.67 -5.07 -14.81
CA TYR A 655 20.86 -4.38 -14.28
C TYR A 655 20.69 -3.95 -12.81
N ARG A 656 19.47 -3.73 -12.31
CA ARG A 656 19.20 -3.31 -10.93
C ARG A 656 18.97 -4.45 -9.95
N LEU A 657 18.92 -5.69 -10.43
CA LEU A 657 18.69 -6.87 -9.60
C LEU A 657 19.98 -7.67 -9.43
N PRO A 658 20.14 -8.42 -8.31
CA PRO A 658 21.20 -9.39 -8.17
C PRO A 658 21.14 -10.41 -9.31
N ASN A 659 22.26 -10.68 -9.96
CA ASN A 659 22.33 -11.69 -11.01
C ASN A 659 22.20 -13.10 -10.37
N PRO A 660 21.28 -13.97 -10.86
CA PRO A 660 21.07 -15.32 -10.33
C PRO A 660 22.31 -16.21 -10.37
N ASP A 661 23.17 -16.02 -11.36
CA ASP A 661 24.36 -16.84 -11.64
C ASP A 661 25.62 -16.31 -10.92
N LEU A 662 25.56 -15.10 -10.34
CA LEU A 662 26.65 -14.46 -9.57
C LEU A 662 26.29 -14.38 -8.07
N ASP A 663 26.24 -15.57 -7.47
CA ASP A 663 26.46 -15.92 -6.05
C ASP A 663 26.09 -14.91 -4.94
N LEU A 664 24.89 -15.07 -4.38
CA LEU A 664 24.60 -14.69 -2.98
C LEU A 664 25.59 -15.34 -1.98
N PHE A 665 26.24 -16.45 -2.36
CA PHE A 665 27.28 -17.11 -1.57
C PHE A 665 28.59 -16.32 -1.48
N LYS A 666 28.81 -15.30 -2.35
CA LYS A 666 29.99 -14.41 -2.32
C LYS A 666 29.76 -13.11 -1.54
N ALA A 667 28.52 -12.86 -1.09
CA ALA A 667 28.16 -11.64 -0.39
C ALA A 667 28.76 -11.58 1.03
N LEU A 668 29.12 -10.37 1.46
CA LEU A 668 29.57 -10.06 2.82
C LEU A 668 28.38 -9.59 3.67
N PHE A 669 28.04 -10.36 4.70
CA PHE A 669 26.95 -10.04 5.64
C PHE A 669 27.50 -9.28 6.83
N THR A 670 27.37 -7.96 6.82
CA THR A 670 27.72 -7.12 7.97
C THR A 670 26.54 -7.02 8.92
N VAL A 671 26.71 -7.36 10.20
CA VAL A 671 25.63 -7.31 11.20
C VAL A 671 26.08 -6.47 12.38
N ASP A 672 25.37 -5.36 12.62
CA ASP A 672 25.56 -4.43 13.75
C ASP A 672 24.20 -4.23 14.41
N ILE A 673 23.97 -4.93 15.51
CA ILE A 673 22.71 -4.96 16.25
C ILE A 673 22.94 -5.40 17.69
N GLY A 674 22.02 -5.06 18.61
CA GLY A 674 22.10 -5.38 20.04
C GLY A 674 22.28 -4.18 20.94
N GLN A 675 22.80 -3.05 20.42
CA GLN A 675 22.89 -1.81 21.22
C GLN A 675 21.53 -1.31 21.67
N ASN A 676 20.50 -1.45 20.83
CA ASN A 676 19.13 -1.09 21.19
C ASN A 676 18.54 -2.03 22.24
N ASP A 677 18.87 -3.33 22.23
CA ASP A 677 18.43 -4.27 23.26
C ASP A 677 19.01 -3.89 24.63
N VAL A 678 20.30 -3.53 24.67
CA VAL A 678 20.97 -3.06 25.88
C VAL A 678 20.40 -1.70 26.33
N ALA A 679 20.20 -0.76 25.41
CA ALA A 679 19.58 0.54 25.72
C ALA A 679 18.16 0.41 26.27
N PHE A 680 17.38 -0.49 25.68
CA PHE A 680 16.02 -0.81 26.12
C PHE A 680 16.05 -1.41 27.52
N GLY A 681 16.94 -2.37 27.78
CA GLY A 681 17.13 -2.96 29.10
C GLY A 681 17.52 -1.93 30.16
N ILE A 682 18.43 -0.99 29.84
CA ILE A 682 18.81 0.10 30.75
C ILE A 682 17.62 0.98 31.12
N ARG A 683 16.72 1.25 30.17
CA ARG A 683 15.53 2.08 30.38
C ARG A 683 14.43 1.40 31.19
N THR A 684 14.33 0.06 31.12
CA THR A 684 13.13 -0.67 31.56
C THR A 684 13.38 -1.72 32.65
N LEU A 685 14.61 -2.21 32.80
CA LEU A 685 14.94 -3.33 33.69
C LEU A 685 15.93 -2.92 34.78
N SER A 686 15.91 -3.64 35.90
CA SER A 686 16.96 -3.55 36.92
C SER A 686 18.29 -4.07 36.38
N TYR A 687 19.41 -3.59 36.92
CA TYR A 687 20.75 -4.04 36.50
C TYR A 687 20.91 -5.57 36.54
N GLN A 688 20.32 -6.24 37.54
CA GLN A 688 20.38 -7.69 37.65
C GLN A 688 19.57 -8.40 36.54
N HIS A 689 18.34 -7.94 36.27
CA HIS A 689 17.51 -8.49 35.20
C HIS A 689 18.10 -8.23 33.81
N GLN A 690 18.79 -7.10 33.60
CA GLN A 690 19.51 -6.84 32.35
C GLN A 690 20.57 -7.91 32.08
N LYS A 691 21.36 -8.28 33.10
CA LYS A 691 22.39 -9.32 33.00
C LYS A 691 21.80 -10.70 32.71
N GLU A 692 20.66 -11.02 33.31
CA GLU A 692 19.95 -12.29 33.12
C GLU A 692 19.36 -12.42 31.71
N ALA A 693 18.96 -11.31 31.08
CA ALA A 693 18.40 -11.30 29.73
C ALA A 693 19.45 -11.50 28.60
N ILE A 694 20.70 -11.07 28.82
CA ILE A 694 21.76 -11.07 27.79
C ILE A 694 21.97 -12.44 27.12
N PRO A 695 22.10 -13.57 27.85
CA PRO A 695 22.28 -14.88 27.22
C PRO A 695 21.15 -15.25 26.25
N THR A 696 19.89 -14.92 26.60
CA THR A 696 18.73 -15.19 25.73
C THR A 696 18.75 -14.31 24.49
N ILE A 697 19.09 -13.03 24.63
CA ILE A 697 19.23 -12.10 23.49
C ILE A 697 20.31 -12.61 22.52
N VAL A 698 21.49 -12.99 23.03
CA VAL A 698 22.58 -13.52 22.19
C VAL A 698 22.19 -14.86 21.56
N ALA A 699 21.50 -15.76 22.27
CA ALA A 699 21.03 -17.01 21.70
C ALA A 699 20.10 -16.78 20.50
N GLN A 700 19.20 -15.79 20.58
CA GLN A 700 18.33 -15.42 19.47
C GLN A 700 19.13 -14.83 18.30
N PHE A 701 20.14 -14.00 18.56
CA PHE A 701 21.06 -13.52 17.53
C PHE A 701 21.73 -14.68 16.78
N ILE A 702 22.31 -15.63 17.51
CA ILE A 702 23.00 -16.79 16.93
C ILE A 702 22.05 -17.66 16.11
N SER A 703 20.81 -17.85 16.57
CA SER A 703 19.76 -18.54 15.82
C SER A 703 19.49 -17.86 14.46
N GLN A 704 19.38 -16.53 14.42
CA GLN A 704 19.16 -15.79 13.18
C GLN A 704 20.36 -15.85 12.22
N ILE A 705 21.58 -15.87 12.73
CA ILE A 705 22.77 -16.14 11.89
C ILE A 705 22.71 -17.55 11.28
N GLY A 706 22.20 -18.54 12.04
CA GLY A 706 21.93 -19.89 11.52
C GLY A 706 20.95 -19.88 10.35
N VAL A 707 19.84 -19.15 10.46
CA VAL A 707 18.85 -19.01 9.37
C VAL A 707 19.47 -18.38 8.11
N LEU A 708 20.28 -17.32 8.26
CA LEU A 708 21.00 -16.72 7.13
C LEU A 708 21.95 -17.74 6.48
N TYR A 709 22.65 -18.55 7.27
CA TYR A 709 23.52 -19.61 6.76
C TYR A 709 22.75 -20.69 5.99
N GLU A 710 21.61 -21.16 6.49
CA GLU A 710 20.72 -22.08 5.78
C GLU A 710 20.22 -21.47 4.46
N ARG A 711 19.96 -20.16 4.46
CA ARG A 711 19.64 -19.36 3.28
C ARG A 711 20.87 -18.96 2.45
N GLY A 712 22.02 -19.61 2.63
CA GLY A 712 23.17 -19.52 1.73
C GLY A 712 24.18 -18.41 2.05
N ALA A 713 24.02 -17.66 3.14
CA ALA A 713 25.06 -16.74 3.60
C ALA A 713 26.30 -17.54 4.03
N ARG A 714 27.49 -17.06 3.64
CA ARG A 714 28.76 -17.76 3.91
C ARG A 714 29.82 -16.89 4.55
N THR A 715 29.74 -15.57 4.43
CA THR A 715 30.74 -14.64 5.01
C THR A 715 30.03 -13.64 5.90
N PHE A 716 30.34 -13.65 7.20
CA PHE A 716 29.73 -12.80 8.22
C PHE A 716 30.78 -11.88 8.86
N TRP A 717 30.42 -10.60 9.02
CA TRP A 717 31.21 -9.56 9.67
C TRP A 717 30.36 -8.95 10.80
N ILE A 718 30.51 -9.52 11.99
CA ILE A 718 29.62 -9.31 13.13
C ILE A 718 30.25 -8.32 14.09
N HIS A 719 29.54 -7.23 14.36
CA HIS A 719 29.97 -6.20 15.29
C HIS A 719 29.45 -6.51 16.69
N ASN A 720 30.27 -6.19 17.69
CA ASN A 720 29.81 -6.13 19.07
C ASN A 720 29.09 -4.79 19.35
N THR A 721 28.56 -4.58 20.56
CA THR A 721 27.90 -3.32 20.91
C THR A 721 28.89 -2.27 21.41
N GLY A 722 28.58 -0.98 21.22
CA GLY A 722 29.43 0.13 21.66
C GLY A 722 29.36 0.44 23.17
N PRO A 723 30.21 1.36 23.66
CA PRO A 723 30.23 1.78 25.07
C PRO A 723 29.02 2.69 25.38
N ILE A 724 27.88 2.07 25.67
CA ILE A 724 26.60 2.77 25.84
C ILE A 724 26.61 3.78 27.01
N GLY A 725 27.40 3.52 28.05
CA GLY A 725 27.58 4.45 29.18
C GLY A 725 28.38 5.70 28.83
N CYS A 726 29.04 5.73 27.66
CA CYS A 726 29.76 6.90 27.17
C CYS A 726 28.89 7.81 26.27
N LEU A 727 27.64 7.44 25.99
CA LEU A 727 26.77 8.28 25.15
C LEU A 727 26.45 9.60 25.87
N PRO A 728 26.48 10.76 25.19
CA PRO A 728 26.15 12.04 25.82
C PRO A 728 24.80 12.04 26.53
N VAL A 729 23.79 11.34 25.99
CA VAL A 729 22.47 11.23 26.66
C VAL A 729 22.56 10.50 28.01
N ALA A 730 23.48 9.53 28.16
CA ALA A 730 23.73 8.85 29.43
C ALA A 730 24.44 9.80 30.40
N ILE A 731 25.43 10.56 29.93
CA ILE A 731 26.17 11.53 30.74
C ILE A 731 25.28 12.69 31.20
N ALA A 732 24.40 13.18 30.34
CA ALA A 732 23.46 14.26 30.64
C ALA A 732 22.46 13.91 31.75
N LYS A 733 22.25 12.61 32.00
CA LYS A 733 21.31 12.09 33.01
C LYS A 733 21.99 11.75 34.34
N VAL A 734 23.29 12.00 34.47
CA VAL A 734 24.04 11.75 35.72
C VAL A 734 23.66 12.79 36.78
N GLN A 735 23.09 12.32 37.88
CA GLN A 735 22.76 13.17 39.03
C GLN A 735 24.02 13.59 39.79
N LYS A 736 24.04 14.85 40.26
CA LYS A 736 25.13 15.41 41.09
C LYS A 736 24.68 15.53 42.55
N PRO A 737 25.55 15.24 43.54
CA PRO A 737 26.96 14.85 43.40
C PRO A 737 27.13 13.40 42.89
N VAL A 738 28.13 13.18 42.05
CA VAL A 738 28.40 11.87 41.44
C VAL A 738 29.04 10.93 42.47
N PRO A 739 28.49 9.73 42.72
CA PRO A 739 29.08 8.77 43.64
C PRO A 739 30.47 8.30 43.19
N PRO A 740 31.44 8.08 44.10
CA PRO A 740 32.73 7.50 43.75
C PRO A 740 32.60 6.16 43.02
N GLY A 741 33.28 6.02 41.88
CA GLY A 741 33.25 4.81 41.06
C GLY A 741 32.01 4.64 40.16
N TYR A 742 31.11 5.63 40.13
CA TYR A 742 29.96 5.63 39.23
C TYR A 742 30.36 5.89 37.76
N LEU A 743 31.30 6.82 37.56
CA LEU A 743 31.96 7.06 36.28
C LEU A 743 33.31 6.33 36.25
N ASP A 744 33.72 5.87 35.07
CA ASP A 744 35.09 5.42 34.83
C ASP A 744 36.08 6.59 34.70
N GLU A 745 37.35 6.27 34.48
CA GLU A 745 38.44 7.27 34.40
C GLU A 745 38.30 8.25 33.23
N PHE A 746 37.48 7.94 32.22
CA PHE A 746 37.22 8.80 31.06
C PHE A 746 35.85 9.50 31.15
N GLY A 747 35.12 9.30 32.24
CA GLY A 747 33.84 9.98 32.51
C GLY A 747 32.60 9.24 32.01
N CYS A 748 32.71 7.98 31.59
CA CYS A 748 31.55 7.19 31.16
C CYS A 748 30.83 6.49 32.31
N VAL A 749 29.53 6.27 32.20
CA VAL A 749 28.72 5.56 33.21
C VAL A 749 29.12 4.08 33.25
N LYS A 750 29.87 3.71 34.30
CA LYS A 750 30.51 2.40 34.42
C LYS A 750 29.51 1.24 34.39
N ILE A 751 28.43 1.34 35.17
CA ILE A 751 27.43 0.28 35.28
C ILE A 751 26.73 -0.03 33.96
N GLN A 752 26.56 0.97 33.08
CA GLN A 752 25.97 0.79 31.76
C GLN A 752 26.98 0.14 30.79
N ASN A 753 28.25 0.55 30.85
CA ASN A 753 29.33 -0.09 30.09
C ASN A 753 29.55 -1.55 30.53
N ASP A 754 29.40 -1.88 31.81
CA ASP A 754 29.50 -3.26 32.30
C ASP A 754 28.46 -4.20 31.64
N VAL A 755 27.25 -3.71 31.37
CA VAL A 755 26.20 -4.48 30.67
C VAL A 755 26.56 -4.66 29.19
N ALA A 756 27.05 -3.60 28.53
CA ALA A 756 27.53 -3.68 27.14
C ALA A 756 28.71 -4.67 27.00
N LEU A 757 29.66 -4.64 27.93
CA LEU A 757 30.79 -5.56 27.98
C LEU A 757 30.35 -7.01 28.24
N LEU A 758 29.35 -7.23 29.09
CA LEU A 758 28.77 -8.56 29.30
C LEU A 758 28.12 -9.09 28.01
N PHE A 759 27.35 -8.27 27.30
CA PHE A 759 26.79 -8.64 26.00
C PHE A 759 27.90 -9.02 25.01
N ASN A 760 28.94 -8.20 24.91
CA ASN A 760 30.08 -8.42 24.02
C ASN A 760 30.84 -9.72 24.32
N LYS A 761 31.01 -10.04 25.60
CA LYS A 761 31.64 -11.28 26.06
C LYS A 761 30.81 -12.50 25.65
N VAL A 762 29.52 -12.51 25.99
CA VAL A 762 28.63 -13.64 25.67
C VAL A 762 28.51 -13.84 24.16
N LEU A 763 28.39 -12.75 23.39
CA LEU A 763 28.39 -12.80 21.92
C LEU A 763 29.68 -13.42 21.37
N LYS A 764 30.85 -13.04 21.89
CA LYS A 764 32.13 -13.58 21.44
C LYS A 764 32.25 -15.07 21.74
N ASP A 765 31.89 -15.49 22.95
CA ASP A 765 31.91 -16.90 23.36
C ASP A 765 31.00 -17.77 22.46
N GLU A 766 29.80 -17.28 22.13
CA GLU A 766 28.88 -17.99 21.23
C GLU A 766 29.35 -18.00 19.76
N ILE A 767 30.01 -16.93 19.28
CA ILE A 767 30.60 -16.91 17.93
C ILE A 767 31.71 -17.95 17.79
N VAL A 768 32.51 -18.18 18.83
CA VAL A 768 33.53 -19.24 18.82
C VAL A 768 32.88 -20.61 18.62
N LYS A 769 31.77 -20.88 19.32
CA LYS A 769 30.99 -22.12 19.15
C LYS A 769 30.36 -22.19 17.75
N LEU A 770 29.81 -21.08 17.26
CA LEU A 770 29.16 -21.01 15.96
C LEU A 770 30.14 -21.29 14.81
N ARG A 771 31.38 -20.81 14.90
CA ARG A 771 32.45 -21.13 13.93
C ARG A 771 32.76 -22.61 13.87
N ALA A 772 32.77 -23.30 15.01
CA ALA A 772 32.99 -24.74 15.06
C ALA A 772 31.83 -25.52 14.41
N ASN A 773 30.60 -25.03 14.58
CA ASN A 773 29.39 -25.65 14.03
C ASN A 773 29.18 -25.36 12.53
N LEU A 774 29.61 -24.18 12.05
CA LEU A 774 29.44 -23.72 10.67
C LEU A 774 30.78 -23.73 9.93
N SER A 775 31.38 -24.90 9.75
CA SER A 775 32.72 -25.08 9.17
C SER A 775 32.88 -24.53 7.74
N ASN A 776 31.79 -24.41 7.00
CA ASN A 776 31.78 -23.84 5.65
C ASN A 776 31.48 -22.32 5.64
N ALA A 777 31.47 -21.63 6.79
CA ALA A 777 31.30 -20.18 6.87
C ALA A 777 32.55 -19.47 7.39
N SER A 778 32.83 -18.30 6.83
CA SER A 778 33.77 -17.32 7.37
C SER A 778 33.00 -16.40 8.32
N ILE A 779 33.28 -16.44 9.62
CA ILE A 779 32.59 -15.61 10.63
C ILE A 779 33.62 -14.76 11.36
N VAL A 780 33.61 -13.46 11.12
CA VAL A 780 34.53 -12.50 11.72
C VAL A 780 33.81 -11.68 12.78
N TYR A 781 34.33 -11.67 14.01
CA TYR A 781 33.88 -10.82 15.10
C TYR A 781 34.68 -9.53 15.08
N VAL A 782 34.04 -8.39 15.36
CA VAL A 782 34.66 -7.06 15.28
C VAL A 782 34.39 -6.29 16.56
N ASP A 783 35.47 -5.85 17.21
CA ASP A 783 35.41 -5.12 18.46
C ASP A 783 35.22 -3.62 18.24
N VAL A 784 33.98 -3.23 17.90
CA VAL A 784 33.61 -1.82 17.73
C VAL A 784 33.50 -1.08 19.06
N TYR A 785 33.31 -1.78 20.18
CA TYR A 785 33.42 -1.22 21.53
C TYR A 785 34.80 -0.59 21.70
N ALA A 786 35.88 -1.36 21.47
CA ALA A 786 37.24 -0.89 21.62
C ALA A 786 37.52 0.34 20.74
N ALA A 787 37.09 0.31 19.47
CA ALA A 787 37.26 1.43 18.55
C ALA A 787 36.54 2.70 19.05
N LYS A 788 35.27 2.59 19.44
CA LYS A 788 34.48 3.73 19.94
C LYS A 788 35.05 4.28 21.25
N TYR A 789 35.45 3.40 22.16
CA TYR A 789 36.03 3.78 23.45
C TYR A 789 37.41 4.44 23.30
N GLU A 790 38.26 3.97 22.37
CA GLU A 790 39.52 4.62 21.99
C GLU A 790 39.29 6.04 21.46
N LEU A 791 38.30 6.23 20.58
CA LEU A 791 37.96 7.56 20.07
C LEU A 791 37.53 8.51 21.20
N ILE A 792 36.68 8.04 22.12
CA ILE A 792 36.18 8.84 23.24
C ILE A 792 37.32 9.19 24.21
N SER A 793 38.10 8.19 24.63
CA SER A 793 39.22 8.37 25.58
C SER A 793 40.35 9.25 25.01
N THR A 794 40.50 9.31 23.68
CA THR A 794 41.54 10.11 23.01
C THR A 794 40.99 11.29 22.22
N ALA A 795 39.72 11.68 22.45
CA ALA A 795 38.96 12.65 21.64
C ALA A 795 39.77 13.90 21.27
N LYS A 796 40.39 14.54 22.27
CA LYS A 796 41.20 15.77 22.09
C LYS A 796 42.39 15.55 21.15
N ASN A 797 43.06 14.41 21.24
CA ASN A 797 44.20 14.08 20.37
C ASN A 797 43.76 13.80 18.94
N GLN A 798 42.51 13.39 18.73
CA GLN A 798 41.92 13.09 17.43
C GLN A 798 41.21 14.30 16.81
N GLY A 799 41.28 15.48 17.44
CA GLY A 799 40.67 16.72 16.93
C GLY A 799 39.20 16.95 17.36
N PHE A 800 38.71 16.21 18.36
CA PHE A 800 37.38 16.42 18.96
C PHE A 800 37.52 17.12 20.31
N GLU A 801 36.80 18.23 20.51
CA GLU A 801 37.00 19.07 21.71
C GLU A 801 36.48 18.42 23.00
N ASP A 802 35.17 18.12 23.03
CA ASP A 802 34.47 17.50 24.14
C ASP A 802 33.90 16.15 23.70
N PRO A 803 34.35 15.02 24.31
CA PRO A 803 33.86 13.69 23.96
C PRO A 803 32.36 13.49 24.22
N PHE A 804 31.76 14.31 25.08
CA PHE A 804 30.35 14.22 25.46
C PHE A 804 29.50 15.37 24.92
N ALA A 805 30.04 16.19 24.02
CA ALA A 805 29.25 17.20 23.33
C ALA A 805 28.24 16.56 22.35
N THR A 806 27.06 17.17 22.28
CA THR A 806 26.00 16.83 21.32
C THR A 806 25.89 17.95 20.30
N CYS A 807 25.99 17.62 19.00
CA CYS A 807 25.94 18.62 17.95
C CYS A 807 24.52 19.19 17.71
N CYS A 808 23.48 18.36 17.79
CA CYS A 808 22.10 18.74 17.51
C CYS A 808 21.15 18.09 18.51
N GLY A 809 20.61 18.90 19.42
CA GLY A 809 19.74 18.43 20.49
C GLY A 809 20.22 18.92 21.85
N TYR A 810 19.31 18.88 22.83
CA TYR A 810 19.59 19.23 24.21
C TYR A 810 19.06 18.13 25.12
N HIS A 811 19.95 17.56 25.93
CA HIS A 811 19.64 16.49 26.88
C HIS A 811 19.98 16.95 28.29
N GLY A 812 19.13 16.60 29.24
CA GLY A 812 19.33 16.87 30.66
C GLY A 812 18.59 15.85 31.51
N ILE A 813 18.61 16.05 32.83
CA ILE A 813 17.97 15.14 33.79
C ILE A 813 16.46 15.08 33.57
N ASP A 814 15.83 16.23 33.36
CA ASP A 814 14.37 16.38 33.30
C ASP A 814 13.84 16.78 31.91
N TYR A 815 14.69 16.82 30.88
CA TYR A 815 14.29 17.21 29.54
C TYR A 815 15.10 16.50 28.46
N ASP A 816 14.44 16.22 27.33
CA ASP A 816 15.03 15.76 26.10
C ASP A 816 14.41 16.58 24.95
N VAL A 817 15.23 17.39 24.26
CA VAL A 817 14.83 18.17 23.08
C VAL A 817 15.63 17.67 21.89
N TYR A 818 15.01 16.81 21.10
CA TYR A 818 15.64 16.20 19.93
C TYR A 818 15.87 17.20 18.80
N CYS A 819 16.91 16.95 17.99
CA CYS A 819 17.25 17.72 16.80
C CYS A 819 16.02 18.03 15.93
N GLY A 820 15.87 19.30 15.51
CA GLY A 820 14.75 19.77 14.70
C GLY A 820 13.46 20.08 15.46
N ASN A 821 13.42 19.87 16.79
CA ASN A 821 12.26 20.17 17.62
C ASN A 821 12.45 21.44 18.46
N THR A 822 11.32 22.05 18.83
CA THR A 822 11.29 23.13 19.83
C THR A 822 10.89 22.54 21.18
N GLY A 823 11.65 22.82 22.23
CA GLY A 823 11.36 22.35 23.59
C GLY A 823 11.76 23.38 24.64
N ASN A 824 11.53 23.05 25.91
CA ASN A 824 11.93 23.90 27.02
C ASN A 824 13.19 23.30 27.67
N VAL A 825 14.26 24.08 27.74
CA VAL A 825 15.50 23.74 28.43
C VAL A 825 15.68 24.74 29.57
N ASN A 826 15.66 24.26 30.81
CA ASN A 826 15.78 25.09 32.01
C ASN A 826 14.83 26.31 32.02
N GLY A 827 13.57 26.11 31.63
CA GLY A 827 12.54 27.16 31.58
C GLY A 827 12.62 28.09 30.36
N THR A 828 13.61 27.90 29.47
CA THR A 828 13.76 28.68 28.24
C THR A 828 13.34 27.86 27.03
N LYS A 829 12.48 28.43 26.17
CA LYS A 829 12.08 27.79 24.91
C LYS A 829 13.23 27.85 23.90
N VAL A 830 13.72 26.70 23.46
CA VAL A 830 14.85 26.57 22.54
C VAL A 830 14.45 25.72 21.33
N PHE A 831 15.00 26.07 20.16
CA PHE A 831 14.92 25.24 18.96
C PHE A 831 16.23 24.48 18.81
N ALA A 832 16.18 23.15 18.80
CA ALA A 832 17.35 22.29 18.67
C ALA A 832 17.88 22.29 17.23
N THR A 833 18.80 23.20 16.94
CA THR A 833 19.55 23.26 15.67
C THR A 833 20.89 22.54 15.76
N SER A 834 21.51 22.27 14.61
CA SER A 834 22.85 21.68 14.53
C SER A 834 23.94 22.68 14.93
N CYS A 835 25.04 22.13 15.45
CA CYS A 835 26.25 22.86 15.79
C CYS A 835 26.97 23.37 14.52
N PRO A 836 27.76 24.45 14.61
CA PRO A 836 28.43 25.04 13.45
C PRO A 836 29.43 24.09 12.77
N ASN A 837 30.13 23.26 13.56
CA ASN A 837 31.20 22.38 13.07
C ASN A 837 30.94 20.91 13.48
N PRO A 838 30.06 20.17 12.77
CA PRO A 838 29.79 18.76 13.08
C PRO A 838 31.01 17.83 12.97
N SER A 839 32.07 18.25 12.28
CA SER A 839 33.32 17.48 12.16
C SER A 839 34.18 17.48 13.43
N GLU A 840 33.94 18.40 14.36
CA GLU A 840 34.70 18.56 15.61
C GLU A 840 33.99 17.92 16.82
N VAL A 841 32.81 17.32 16.59
CA VAL A 841 31.98 16.71 17.63
C VAL A 841 31.84 15.21 17.37
N ILE A 842 31.94 14.38 18.42
CA ILE A 842 31.79 12.94 18.30
C ILE A 842 30.33 12.55 18.07
N SER A 843 29.40 13.13 18.84
CA SER A 843 27.98 12.78 18.79
C SER A 843 27.13 13.81 18.04
N TRP A 844 26.29 13.31 17.13
CA TRP A 844 25.32 14.09 16.41
C TRP A 844 24.16 14.54 17.31
N ASP A 845 23.48 13.62 17.99
CA ASP A 845 22.23 13.89 18.73
C ASP A 845 22.19 13.28 20.13
N GLY A 846 23.36 13.00 20.69
CA GLY A 846 23.52 12.42 22.02
C GLY A 846 23.44 10.90 22.06
N VAL A 847 23.06 10.25 20.96
CA VAL A 847 23.07 8.79 20.80
C VAL A 847 23.92 8.39 19.60
N HIS A 848 23.76 9.08 18.48
CA HIS A 848 24.39 8.74 17.21
C HIS A 848 25.70 9.52 17.02
N TYR A 849 26.64 8.93 16.29
CA TYR A 849 27.94 9.53 16.00
C TYR A 849 27.87 10.42 14.75
N THR A 850 28.67 11.48 14.70
CA THR A 850 28.81 12.32 13.51
C THR A 850 29.48 11.58 12.36
N GLU A 851 29.44 12.15 11.15
CA GLU A 851 30.13 11.56 9.99
C GLU A 851 31.65 11.43 10.23
N ALA A 852 32.27 12.43 10.85
CA ALA A 852 33.70 12.45 11.13
C ALA A 852 34.09 11.32 12.11
N ALA A 853 33.32 11.17 13.19
CA ALA A 853 33.55 10.12 14.17
C ALA A 853 33.31 8.71 13.59
N ASN A 854 32.24 8.54 12.81
CA ASN A 854 31.97 7.27 12.12
C ASN A 854 33.06 6.91 11.11
N LYS A 855 33.60 7.89 10.37
CA LYS A 855 34.73 7.67 9.45
C LYS A 855 35.96 7.20 10.22
N TRP A 856 36.30 7.87 11.31
CA TRP A 856 37.44 7.49 12.16
C TRP A 856 37.31 6.05 12.66
N ILE A 857 36.13 5.67 13.19
CA ILE A 857 35.86 4.31 13.67
C ILE A 857 35.97 3.30 12.53
N ALA A 858 35.43 3.62 11.35
CA ALA A 858 35.51 2.75 10.18
C ALA A 858 36.96 2.49 9.77
N ASP A 859 37.77 3.54 9.65
CA ASP A 859 39.19 3.44 9.30
C ASP A 859 39.98 2.57 10.31
N ARG A 860 39.55 2.59 11.58
CA ARG A 860 40.14 1.78 12.65
C ARG A 860 39.85 0.28 12.54
N ILE A 861 38.65 -0.10 12.06
CA ILE A 861 38.21 -1.50 12.00
C ILE A 861 38.48 -2.19 10.66
N VAL A 862 38.54 -1.46 9.55
CA VAL A 862 38.61 -2.04 8.18
C VAL A 862 39.88 -2.85 7.91
N ASN A 863 41.00 -2.49 8.55
CA ASN A 863 42.27 -3.19 8.40
C ASN A 863 42.33 -4.54 9.14
N GLY A 864 41.32 -4.86 9.96
CA GLY A 864 41.22 -6.11 10.72
C GLY A 864 42.01 -6.14 12.04
N SER A 865 42.58 -5.02 12.48
CA SER A 865 43.32 -4.97 13.76
C SER A 865 42.44 -5.26 14.98
N LEU A 866 41.16 -4.90 14.89
CA LEU A 866 40.13 -5.15 15.90
C LEU A 866 39.19 -6.28 15.53
N SER A 867 39.57 -7.15 14.59
CA SER A 867 38.79 -8.33 14.24
C SER A 867 39.39 -9.62 14.80
N ASP A 868 38.51 -10.59 15.05
CA ASP A 868 38.86 -11.96 15.40
C ASP A 868 38.13 -12.90 14.44
N PRO A 869 38.81 -13.76 13.66
CA PRO A 869 40.26 -13.74 13.44
C PRO A 869 40.73 -12.40 12.85
N GLN A 870 42.00 -12.04 13.06
CA GLN A 870 42.57 -10.79 12.53
C GLN A 870 42.65 -10.83 11.00
N VAL A 871 41.61 -10.32 10.37
CA VAL A 871 41.45 -10.27 8.92
C VAL A 871 40.85 -8.93 8.51
N ALA A 872 41.45 -8.31 7.50
CA ALA A 872 40.91 -7.10 6.90
C ALA A 872 39.57 -7.41 6.22
N VAL A 873 38.65 -6.43 6.20
CA VAL A 873 37.31 -6.60 5.61
C VAL A 873 37.38 -7.01 4.13
N SER A 874 38.36 -6.49 3.39
CA SER A 874 38.61 -6.85 1.98
C SER A 874 39.05 -8.30 1.77
N ARG A 875 39.49 -8.98 2.83
CA ARG A 875 39.92 -10.39 2.80
C ARG A 875 38.90 -11.34 3.44
N ALA A 876 37.80 -10.84 3.99
CA ALA A 876 36.80 -11.64 4.70
C ALA A 876 36.18 -12.75 3.82
N CYS A 877 35.91 -12.46 2.55
CA CYS A 877 35.33 -13.42 1.59
C CYS A 877 36.33 -14.46 1.06
N HIS A 878 37.65 -14.26 1.25
CA HIS A 878 38.70 -15.13 0.69
C HIS A 878 39.17 -16.23 1.66
N MET A 879 38.63 -16.29 2.89
CA MET A 879 39.00 -17.31 3.89
C MET A 879 38.61 -18.75 3.51
N GLN A 880 37.70 -18.96 2.55
CA GLN A 880 37.26 -20.30 2.14
C GLN A 880 38.21 -21.04 1.17
N ALA A 881 39.22 -20.37 0.60
CA ALA A 881 40.01 -20.93 -0.50
C ALA A 881 41.10 -21.97 -0.08
N SER A 882 41.25 -22.29 1.21
CA SER A 882 42.34 -23.15 1.71
C SER A 882 42.00 -24.62 1.96
N VAL A 883 40.77 -25.08 1.68
CA VAL A 883 40.41 -26.51 1.79
C VAL A 883 40.22 -27.11 0.39
N SER A 884 41.33 -27.46 -0.27
CA SER A 884 41.31 -28.34 -1.44
C SER A 884 41.17 -29.80 -0.98
N PRO A 885 40.36 -30.66 -1.66
CA PRO A 885 40.38 -32.09 -1.39
C PRO A 885 41.73 -32.67 -1.83
N MET A 886 42.38 -33.45 -0.97
CA MET A 886 43.48 -34.32 -1.39
C MET A 886 43.00 -35.17 -2.57
N LYS A 887 43.62 -34.98 -3.74
CA LYS A 887 43.50 -35.91 -4.86
C LYS A 887 43.98 -37.27 -4.39
N THR A 888 43.08 -38.25 -4.35
CA THR A 888 43.45 -39.67 -4.33
C THR A 888 44.21 -39.96 -5.62
N GLN A 889 45.51 -40.23 -5.49
CA GLN A 889 46.29 -40.89 -6.53
C GLN A 889 45.76 -42.32 -6.67
N SER A 890 45.21 -42.62 -7.85
CA SER A 890 45.07 -43.99 -8.33
C SER A 890 46.48 -44.54 -8.58
N ASN A 891 46.95 -45.45 -7.73
CA ASN A 891 48.03 -46.34 -8.10
C ASN A 891 47.47 -47.42 -9.02
N SER A 892 48.11 -47.57 -10.17
CA SER A 892 48.15 -48.79 -10.96
C SER A 892 48.66 -49.95 -10.11
N ASP A 893 47.84 -51.00 -9.99
CA ASP A 893 48.15 -52.39 -10.38
C ASP A 893 46.88 -53.24 -10.30
#